data_AF-A0A9X9BZ00-F1
#
_entry.id   AF-A0A9X9BZ00-F1
#
_cell.length_a   1.000
_cell.length_b   1.000
_cell.length_c   1.000
_cell.angle_alpha   90.00
_cell.angle_beta   90.00
_cell.angle_gamma   90.00
#
_symmetry.space_group_name_H-M   'P 1'
#
loop_
_entity.id
_entity.type
_entity.pdbx_description
1 polymer ?
#
loop_
_entity_poly.entity_id
_entity_poly.type
_entity_poly.pdbx_seq_one_letter_code
_entity_poly.pdbx_strand_id
1 'polypeptide(L)'
;METRYPIRQANGKDFDSQEEILTLLRQEKHGRWLSGSNDMWHGGIHISRNTAPWSVLTPDTGDDAVPLQCIASGELVAWRVCQDYVMGNLGDKPLQYSPSFLLVRSVHKPTKDSSTWLCFYTLYMHLAPLSCYPKWSVYQVTPKGNGFIMRQYSGSEVPGQTAPPEVSHKARLHSGEQVLIERQETFLLHSGQAEVFGLAQKMKDGAPVGDKFWISARPAFVEPVGEQYGYLPGWMSVALKTGQFDTVVCPKVMTAIKAGDAIGFLGKEEVPDEFCNVTADWFSHIEVLSNDGRMPLFLNNPAQLHTGRQFLLIPEGKQLYQREEKGSSHIFEPAGLTNRGDATDIIPAESATSATDSASVVYLQICPGTWIRKDDVETVSQNDLAKLKFKAVGQEPVKNQLRSLEQQWVIDAFRWLSSQLWGGRDLESGQLQAYYTRMADELEKGNIPQGAIDRYRSSISNALHHWNPYIDFFLRRLVVKHESEWHGGSTNPKWNSVLATMTGESLAYVKQWLDAHEWMSQVPEFNKDEAVWHFHPVEFLAVISFVDHSEIDKVLSSQYLAIKNRKTIYNKAYPQLEIPRKYIYRLVILDGELYILYPLDESLSPVIPSGKLTIVVLAEEPGCVYAFQHNEIFSDTELRNKASGPINYGHSSLAYKNNGLEIVFELGDTSINRLSKAAKPVLIAGHAYFPEDDNPVFGGGVLIYWDNDSGHYKPTEEEILNNQTGYLSKILPMSKFRPFE
;
A
#
# COMPACT_ATOMS: atom_id res chain seq x y z
N MET A 1 15.28 10.89 2.73
CA MET A 1 15.98 9.90 1.87
C MET A 1 14.96 9.33 0.89
N GLU A 2 15.33 8.87 -0.30
CA GLU A 2 14.34 8.19 -1.18
C GLU A 2 13.97 6.83 -0.58
N THR A 3 12.66 6.57 -0.47
CA THR A 3 12.14 5.32 0.08
C THR A 3 10.96 4.80 -0.75
N ARG A 4 10.77 3.48 -0.74
CA ARG A 4 9.62 2.78 -1.33
C ARG A 4 9.04 1.82 -0.31
N TYR A 5 7.78 1.41 -0.47
CA TYR A 5 7.23 0.34 0.35
C TYR A 5 7.88 -1.01 0.00
N PRO A 6 7.91 -1.99 0.92
CA PRO A 6 8.56 -3.29 0.68
C PRO A 6 7.88 -4.15 -0.38
N ILE A 7 6.63 -3.85 -0.73
CA ILE A 7 5.83 -4.55 -1.74
C ILE A 7 5.10 -3.56 -2.64
N ARG A 8 4.79 -4.06 -3.84
CA ARG A 8 3.91 -3.43 -4.83
C ARG A 8 2.54 -4.11 -4.86
N GLN A 9 1.58 -3.46 -5.51
CA GLN A 9 0.31 -4.05 -5.90
C GLN A 9 0.51 -5.12 -6.99
N ALA A 10 -0.52 -5.96 -7.22
CA ALA A 10 -0.52 -7.04 -8.22
C ALA A 10 -0.13 -6.58 -9.64
N ASN A 11 -0.47 -5.34 -10.01
CA ASN A 11 -0.16 -4.75 -11.31
C ASN A 11 1.27 -4.18 -11.40
N GLY A 12 2.11 -4.41 -10.39
CA GLY A 12 3.48 -3.91 -10.35
C GLY A 12 3.61 -2.42 -10.04
N LYS A 13 2.55 -1.74 -9.55
CA LYS A 13 2.60 -0.34 -9.12
C LYS A 13 2.80 -0.20 -7.61
N ASP A 14 3.40 0.91 -7.21
CA ASP A 14 3.53 1.27 -5.79
C ASP A 14 2.15 1.59 -5.17
N PHE A 15 2.05 1.52 -3.83
CA PHE A 15 0.85 1.94 -3.09
C PHE A 15 0.72 3.46 -3.06
N ASP A 16 -0.52 3.97 -3.13
CA ASP A 16 -0.78 5.41 -3.21
C ASP A 16 -0.62 6.10 -1.84
N SER A 17 -0.75 5.34 -0.74
CA SER A 17 -0.59 5.88 0.60
C SER A 17 -0.07 4.85 1.62
N GLN A 18 0.42 5.38 2.74
CA GLN A 18 0.88 4.58 3.86
C GLN A 18 -0.26 3.77 4.50
N GLU A 19 -1.47 4.35 4.59
CA GLU A 19 -2.59 3.67 5.23
C GLU A 19 -3.05 2.45 4.42
N GLU A 20 -2.95 2.48 3.09
CA GLU A 20 -3.28 1.34 2.24
C GLU A 20 -2.38 0.12 2.56
N ILE A 21 -1.06 0.33 2.62
CA ILE A 21 -0.15 -0.77 2.95
C ILE A 21 -0.28 -1.20 4.43
N LEU A 22 -0.45 -0.28 5.37
CA LEU A 22 -0.66 -0.65 6.78
C LEU A 22 -1.94 -1.46 6.97
N THR A 23 -3.03 -1.07 6.30
CA THR A 23 -4.29 -1.83 6.30
C THR A 23 -4.12 -3.22 5.73
N LEU A 24 -3.32 -3.36 4.67
CA LEU A 24 -2.99 -4.66 4.10
C LEU A 24 -2.17 -5.50 5.08
N LEU A 25 -1.12 -4.94 5.70
CA LEU A 25 -0.27 -5.65 6.66
C LEU A 25 -1.02 -6.07 7.93
N ARG A 26 -2.09 -5.37 8.34
CA ARG A 26 -2.96 -5.81 9.45
C ARG A 26 -3.64 -7.16 9.19
N GLN A 27 -3.73 -7.58 7.92
CA GLN A 27 -4.30 -8.87 7.52
C GLN A 27 -3.29 -10.03 7.68
N GLU A 28 -2.01 -9.73 7.94
CA GLU A 28 -1.01 -10.77 8.20
C GLU A 28 -1.37 -11.59 9.44
N LYS A 29 -1.28 -12.91 9.27
CA LYS A 29 -1.59 -13.89 10.31
C LYS A 29 -0.40 -14.09 11.27
N HIS A 30 0.81 -13.90 10.77
CA HIS A 30 2.06 -14.17 11.48
C HIS A 30 2.99 -12.95 11.43
N GLY A 31 3.96 -12.91 12.34
CA GLY A 31 5.07 -11.94 12.33
C GLY A 31 4.65 -10.47 12.33
N ARG A 32 3.90 -10.07 13.36
CA ARG A 32 3.52 -8.68 13.58
C ARG A 32 4.61 -7.93 14.36
N TRP A 33 4.71 -6.63 14.14
CA TRP A 33 5.67 -5.79 14.85
C TRP A 33 5.48 -5.89 16.38
N LEU A 34 6.59 -6.02 17.14
CA LEU A 34 6.70 -6.14 18.61
C LEU A 34 6.38 -7.52 19.21
N SER A 35 5.51 -8.32 18.60
CA SER A 35 5.21 -9.67 19.09
C SER A 35 4.87 -10.64 17.94
N GLY A 36 5.50 -11.80 17.94
CA GLY A 36 5.22 -12.87 16.98
C GLY A 36 3.95 -13.65 17.34
N SER A 37 3.50 -14.53 16.44
CA SER A 37 2.37 -15.45 16.74
C SER A 37 2.70 -16.50 17.81
N ASN A 38 3.96 -16.55 18.25
CA ASN A 38 4.47 -17.38 19.33
C ASN A 38 4.47 -16.63 20.70
N ASP A 39 3.89 -15.43 20.76
CA ASP A 39 3.85 -14.55 21.93
C ASP A 39 5.26 -14.28 22.51
N MET A 40 6.23 -14.07 21.63
CA MET A 40 7.60 -13.65 21.94
C MET A 40 7.95 -12.38 21.14
N TRP A 41 9.02 -11.69 21.55
CA TRP A 41 9.59 -10.57 20.83
C TRP A 41 9.76 -10.88 19.34
N HIS A 42 9.37 -9.91 18.51
CA HIS A 42 9.51 -9.97 17.07
C HIS A 42 9.95 -8.60 16.54
N GLY A 43 11.16 -8.55 15.96
CA GLY A 43 11.87 -7.33 15.58
C GLY A 43 11.52 -6.77 14.20
N GLY A 44 10.50 -7.32 13.54
CA GLY A 44 10.18 -6.99 12.16
C GLY A 44 8.71 -7.12 11.82
N ILE A 45 8.45 -7.24 10.51
CA ILE A 45 7.14 -7.58 9.95
C ILE A 45 7.30 -8.75 8.99
N HIS A 46 6.26 -9.57 8.87
CA HIS A 46 6.14 -10.53 7.79
C HIS A 46 5.36 -9.94 6.63
N ILE A 47 5.74 -10.34 5.43
CA ILE A 47 4.95 -10.18 4.22
C ILE A 47 4.77 -11.57 3.65
N SER A 48 3.52 -12.05 3.60
CA SER A 48 3.21 -13.39 3.12
C SER A 48 2.38 -13.37 1.84
N ARG A 49 2.18 -14.54 1.26
CA ARG A 49 1.24 -14.73 0.14
C ARG A 49 -0.20 -14.33 0.46
N ASN A 50 -0.55 -14.11 1.73
CA ASN A 50 -1.86 -13.60 2.12
C ASN A 50 -2.06 -12.14 1.67
N THR A 51 -1.01 -11.31 1.79
CA THR A 51 -1.07 -9.90 1.41
C THR A 51 -0.42 -9.60 0.06
N ALA A 52 0.54 -10.43 -0.35
CA ALA A 52 1.28 -10.30 -1.60
C ALA A 52 1.41 -11.65 -2.33
N PRO A 53 0.30 -12.27 -2.77
CA PRO A 53 0.33 -13.56 -3.47
C PRO A 53 1.14 -13.52 -4.77
N TRP A 54 1.16 -12.37 -5.45
CA TRP A 54 1.96 -12.12 -6.66
C TRP A 54 3.47 -12.05 -6.38
N SER A 55 3.90 -12.00 -5.12
CA SER A 55 5.33 -12.04 -4.76
C SER A 55 5.87 -13.44 -4.56
N VAL A 56 5.08 -14.48 -4.88
CA VAL A 56 5.52 -15.87 -4.96
C VAL A 56 5.95 -16.18 -6.39
N LEU A 57 7.23 -16.51 -6.58
CA LEU A 57 7.74 -16.96 -7.87
C LEU A 57 7.50 -18.45 -8.03
N THR A 58 6.71 -18.82 -9.05
CA THR A 58 6.54 -20.21 -9.48
C THR A 58 6.84 -20.32 -10.97
N PRO A 59 7.14 -21.53 -11.49
CA PRO A 59 7.31 -21.74 -12.93
C PRO A 59 6.12 -21.25 -13.77
N ASP A 60 4.90 -21.33 -13.23
CA ASP A 60 3.66 -21.02 -13.95
C ASP A 60 3.22 -19.55 -13.83
N THR A 61 3.74 -18.80 -12.86
CA THR A 61 3.31 -17.42 -12.54
C THR A 61 4.35 -16.35 -12.83
N GLY A 62 5.48 -16.72 -13.46
CA GLY A 62 6.64 -15.82 -13.62
C GLY A 62 6.32 -14.47 -14.28
N ASP A 63 5.45 -14.45 -15.30
CA ASP A 63 5.11 -13.21 -16.03
C ASP A 63 4.34 -12.19 -15.17
N ASP A 64 3.57 -12.68 -14.18
CA ASP A 64 2.75 -11.86 -13.28
C ASP A 64 3.41 -11.66 -11.91
N ALA A 65 4.58 -12.28 -11.69
CA ALA A 65 5.26 -12.25 -10.41
C ALA A 65 5.90 -10.88 -10.16
N VAL A 66 5.58 -10.25 -9.04
CA VAL A 66 6.12 -8.94 -8.66
C VAL A 66 7.02 -9.09 -7.43
N PRO A 67 8.34 -8.79 -7.54
CA PRO A 67 9.28 -8.98 -6.45
C PRO A 67 9.08 -7.98 -5.32
N LEU A 68 9.57 -8.34 -4.15
CA LEU A 68 9.80 -7.41 -3.04
C LEU A 68 10.74 -6.27 -3.47
N GLN A 69 10.61 -5.12 -2.82
CA GLN A 69 11.34 -3.90 -3.14
C GLN A 69 12.33 -3.49 -2.04
N CYS A 70 13.44 -2.91 -2.48
CA CYS A 70 14.37 -2.22 -1.60
C CYS A 70 13.66 -1.01 -0.98
N ILE A 71 13.55 -0.93 0.34
CA ILE A 71 12.76 0.10 1.02
C ILE A 71 13.53 1.41 1.02
N ALA A 72 14.85 1.38 1.15
CA ALA A 72 15.70 2.56 1.20
C ALA A 72 17.01 2.34 0.43
N SER A 73 17.39 3.34 -0.36
CA SER A 73 18.67 3.32 -1.08
C SER A 73 19.85 3.19 -0.12
N GLY A 74 20.83 2.37 -0.48
CA GLY A 74 21.95 2.03 0.38
C GLY A 74 23.00 1.20 -0.33
N GLU A 75 23.68 0.37 0.45
CA GLU A 75 24.77 -0.49 0.01
C GLU A 75 24.54 -1.93 0.47
N LEU A 76 24.82 -2.90 -0.41
CA LEU A 76 24.80 -4.33 -0.06
C LEU A 76 25.97 -4.63 0.88
N VAL A 77 25.71 -5.05 2.12
CA VAL A 77 26.75 -5.27 3.13
C VAL A 77 26.87 -6.72 3.61
N ALA A 78 25.81 -7.51 3.47
CA ALA A 78 25.86 -8.95 3.66
C ALA A 78 24.73 -9.64 2.90
N TRP A 79 24.92 -10.89 2.52
CA TRP A 79 23.86 -11.73 1.99
C TRP A 79 24.14 -13.21 2.22
N ARG A 80 23.10 -14.02 2.07
CA ARG A 80 23.19 -15.45 1.79
C ARG A 80 22.25 -15.76 0.64
N VAL A 81 22.79 -16.38 -0.42
CA VAL A 81 21.98 -16.96 -1.49
C VAL A 81 22.07 -18.47 -1.37
N CYS A 82 20.98 -19.13 -0.99
CA CYS A 82 20.91 -20.58 -0.99
C CYS A 82 20.72 -21.09 -2.42
N GLN A 83 21.41 -22.17 -2.78
CA GLN A 83 21.21 -22.81 -4.08
C GLN A 83 19.83 -23.44 -4.18
N ASP A 84 19.38 -24.08 -3.09
CA ASP A 84 18.08 -24.71 -2.96
C ASP A 84 17.51 -24.50 -1.56
N TYR A 85 16.28 -24.94 -1.32
CA TYR A 85 15.71 -24.99 0.03
C TYR A 85 16.56 -25.86 0.95
N VAL A 86 16.75 -25.38 2.18
CA VAL A 86 17.39 -26.19 3.22
C VAL A 86 16.38 -27.22 3.71
N MET A 87 16.83 -28.47 3.80
CA MET A 87 16.03 -29.57 4.30
C MET A 87 16.26 -29.75 5.80
N GLY A 88 15.23 -29.47 6.60
CA GLY A 88 15.15 -29.92 8.00
C GLY A 88 14.40 -31.25 8.09
N ASN A 89 14.68 -32.03 9.13
CA ASN A 89 13.97 -33.29 9.38
C ASN A 89 13.19 -33.21 10.70
N LEU A 90 11.88 -33.43 10.63
CA LEU A 90 11.05 -33.74 11.79
C LEU A 90 10.73 -35.24 11.75
N GLY A 91 11.63 -36.04 12.30
CA GLY A 91 11.61 -37.49 12.14
C GLY A 91 11.79 -37.87 10.67
N ASP A 92 10.84 -38.65 10.14
CA ASP A 92 10.82 -39.06 8.72
C ASP A 92 10.17 -38.00 7.80
N LYS A 93 9.71 -36.86 8.33
CA LYS A 93 9.09 -35.79 7.54
C LYS A 93 10.15 -34.76 7.13
N PRO A 94 10.54 -34.69 5.84
CA PRO A 94 11.38 -33.62 5.34
C PRO A 94 10.60 -32.31 5.31
N LEU A 95 11.20 -31.23 5.81
CA LEU A 95 10.65 -29.88 5.85
C LEU A 95 11.59 -28.92 5.12
N GLN A 96 11.03 -28.05 4.31
CA GLN A 96 11.77 -27.05 3.53
C GLN A 96 11.70 -25.67 4.17
N TYR A 97 12.82 -24.96 4.22
CA TYR A 97 12.86 -23.54 4.54
C TYR A 97 14.02 -22.85 3.80
N SER A 98 13.94 -21.53 3.64
CA SER A 98 15.01 -20.74 3.03
C SER A 98 15.61 -19.76 4.04
N PRO A 99 16.89 -19.91 4.39
CA PRO A 99 17.63 -18.89 5.15
C PRO A 99 18.34 -17.90 4.22
N SER A 100 17.92 -17.79 2.95
CA SER A 100 18.45 -16.77 2.03
C SER A 100 18.05 -15.39 2.52
N PHE A 101 18.99 -14.45 2.50
CA PHE A 101 18.75 -13.09 2.95
C PHE A 101 19.60 -12.07 2.22
N LEU A 102 19.14 -10.82 2.28
CA LEU A 102 19.93 -9.64 1.94
C LEU A 102 19.92 -8.64 3.09
N LEU A 103 21.09 -8.04 3.36
CA LEU A 103 21.27 -6.94 4.29
C LEU A 103 21.74 -5.69 3.53
N VAL A 104 20.94 -4.62 3.60
CA VAL A 104 21.25 -3.31 3.00
C VAL A 104 21.60 -2.33 4.11
N ARG A 105 22.76 -1.68 4.02
CA ARG A 105 23.14 -0.58 4.91
C ARG A 105 22.73 0.75 4.29
N SER A 106 22.00 1.54 5.05
CA SER A 106 21.51 2.85 4.65
C SER A 106 21.95 3.91 5.66
N VAL A 107 22.23 5.12 5.16
CA VAL A 107 22.62 6.24 6.02
C VAL A 107 21.70 7.41 5.74
N HIS A 108 20.86 7.75 6.71
CA HIS A 108 20.05 8.96 6.66
C HIS A 108 20.95 10.18 6.94
N LYS A 109 21.10 11.05 5.93
CA LYS A 109 21.99 12.22 5.96
C LYS A 109 21.16 13.49 5.77
N PRO A 110 20.51 14.02 6.83
CA PRO A 110 19.66 15.20 6.68
C PRO A 110 20.50 16.48 6.47
N THR A 111 21.76 16.47 6.89
CA THR A 111 22.74 17.54 6.62
C THR A 111 24.10 16.98 6.19
N LYS A 112 25.05 17.86 5.89
CA LYS A 112 26.46 17.48 5.69
C LYS A 112 27.19 17.15 7.00
N ASP A 113 26.66 17.55 8.15
CA ASP A 113 27.24 17.23 9.45
C ASP A 113 26.91 15.78 9.84
N SER A 114 27.96 14.96 9.97
CA SER A 114 27.82 13.56 10.35
C SER A 114 27.21 13.36 11.74
N SER A 115 27.25 14.36 12.63
CA SER A 115 26.62 14.27 13.95
C SER A 115 25.10 14.08 13.87
N THR A 116 24.48 14.52 12.77
CA THR A 116 23.04 14.42 12.53
C THR A 116 22.65 13.18 11.72
N TRP A 117 23.60 12.28 11.44
CA TRP A 117 23.34 11.11 10.61
C TRP A 117 22.89 9.92 11.46
N LEU A 118 22.04 9.09 10.87
CA LEU A 118 21.68 7.79 11.42
C LEU A 118 22.08 6.70 10.42
N CYS A 119 22.91 5.75 10.88
CA CYS A 119 23.13 4.51 10.16
C CYS A 119 22.06 3.49 10.57
N PHE A 120 21.44 2.84 9.60
CA PHE A 120 20.50 1.76 9.82
C PHE A 120 20.66 0.69 8.72
N TYR A 121 20.06 -0.46 8.95
CA TYR A 121 20.13 -1.62 8.09
C TYR A 121 18.72 -2.12 7.81
N THR A 122 18.49 -2.63 6.62
CA THR A 122 17.25 -3.33 6.28
C THR A 122 17.61 -4.78 5.97
N LEU A 123 17.07 -5.69 6.77
CA LEU A 123 17.18 -7.14 6.58
C LEU A 123 15.96 -7.62 5.79
N TYR A 124 16.20 -8.44 4.78
CA TYR A 124 15.19 -9.21 4.07
C TYR A 124 15.51 -10.69 4.23
N MET A 125 14.85 -11.36 5.16
CA MET A 125 15.05 -12.77 5.48
C MET A 125 13.97 -13.63 4.81
N HIS A 126 14.24 -14.92 4.64
CA HIS A 126 13.36 -15.89 3.99
C HIS A 126 13.07 -15.59 2.52
N LEU A 127 14.08 -15.13 1.77
CA LEU A 127 13.95 -14.93 0.33
C LEU A 127 13.96 -16.28 -0.41
N ALA A 128 13.28 -16.35 -1.56
CA ALA A 128 13.30 -17.55 -2.40
C ALA A 128 14.75 -17.92 -2.79
N PRO A 129 15.15 -19.21 -2.68
CA PRO A 129 16.48 -19.67 -3.08
C PRO A 129 16.66 -19.63 -4.60
N LEU A 130 17.90 -19.80 -5.06
CA LEU A 130 18.26 -19.73 -6.48
C LEU A 130 17.50 -20.76 -7.33
N SER A 131 17.18 -21.93 -6.78
CA SER A 131 16.39 -23.00 -7.44
C SER A 131 14.98 -22.56 -7.84
N CYS A 132 14.41 -21.52 -7.23
CA CYS A 132 13.10 -20.99 -7.60
C CYS A 132 13.12 -20.12 -8.86
N TYR A 133 14.29 -19.61 -9.26
CA TYR A 133 14.42 -18.74 -10.42
C TYR A 133 14.55 -19.58 -11.69
N PRO A 134 13.70 -19.37 -12.71
CA PRO A 134 13.75 -20.15 -13.93
C PRO A 134 15.07 -19.89 -14.67
N LYS A 135 15.60 -20.91 -15.34
CA LYS A 135 16.72 -20.74 -16.26
C LYS A 135 16.18 -20.60 -17.67
N TRP A 136 16.56 -19.52 -18.32
CA TRP A 136 16.22 -19.22 -19.70
C TRP A 136 17.44 -19.39 -20.58
N SER A 137 17.22 -19.94 -21.77
CA SER A 137 18.28 -20.20 -22.72
C SER A 137 18.61 -18.92 -23.49
N VAL A 138 19.90 -18.59 -23.55
CA VAL A 138 20.42 -17.54 -24.42
C VAL A 138 20.73 -18.19 -25.77
N TYR A 139 20.17 -17.60 -26.83
CA TYR A 139 20.38 -18.02 -28.20
C TYR A 139 21.17 -16.97 -28.98
N GLN A 140 21.95 -17.42 -29.95
CA GLN A 140 22.59 -16.58 -30.94
C GLN A 140 21.94 -16.79 -32.32
N VAL A 141 21.75 -15.70 -33.04
CA VAL A 141 21.20 -15.72 -34.40
C VAL A 141 22.26 -16.25 -35.37
N THR A 142 21.93 -17.33 -36.06
CA THR A 142 22.84 -17.99 -37.01
C THR A 142 22.99 -17.16 -38.30
N PRO A 143 23.96 -17.48 -39.17
CA PRO A 143 24.05 -16.83 -40.50
C PRO A 143 22.78 -16.97 -41.34
N LYS A 144 22.04 -18.08 -41.20
CA LYS A 144 20.75 -18.30 -41.89
C LYS A 144 19.61 -17.50 -41.26
N GLY A 145 19.75 -17.06 -40.01
CA GLY A 145 18.85 -16.13 -39.33
C GLY A 145 19.16 -14.66 -39.60
N ASN A 146 20.03 -14.31 -40.56
CA ASN A 146 20.26 -12.90 -40.86
C ASN A 146 19.02 -12.25 -41.51
N GLY A 147 18.52 -11.16 -40.91
CA GLY A 147 17.28 -10.52 -41.34
C GLY A 147 16.03 -11.25 -40.83
N PHE A 148 16.13 -11.88 -39.66
CA PHE A 148 15.07 -12.70 -39.08
C PHE A 148 13.95 -11.84 -38.49
N ILE A 149 12.71 -12.25 -38.72
CA ILE A 149 11.50 -11.48 -38.43
C ILE A 149 11.22 -11.49 -36.92
N MET A 150 10.99 -10.29 -36.37
CA MET A 150 10.45 -10.10 -35.03
C MET A 150 8.93 -9.95 -35.12
N ARG A 151 8.18 -10.72 -34.33
CA ARG A 151 6.71 -10.70 -34.27
C ARG A 151 6.22 -10.08 -32.97
N GLN A 152 5.07 -9.42 -33.03
CA GLN A 152 4.49 -8.69 -31.90
C GLN A 152 4.14 -9.62 -30.74
N TYR A 153 4.31 -9.14 -29.52
CA TYR A 153 3.84 -9.78 -28.30
C TYR A 153 2.82 -8.87 -27.63
N SER A 154 1.59 -9.36 -27.42
CA SER A 154 0.50 -8.67 -26.74
C SER A 154 0.19 -9.24 -25.36
N GLY A 155 0.78 -10.39 -24.99
CA GLY A 155 0.51 -11.09 -23.73
C GLY A 155 -0.77 -11.93 -23.74
N SER A 156 -1.51 -11.92 -24.85
CA SER A 156 -2.80 -12.61 -24.99
C SER A 156 -2.73 -13.75 -26.02
N GLU A 157 -1.53 -14.11 -26.47
CA GLU A 157 -1.34 -15.17 -27.45
C GLU A 157 -1.64 -16.56 -26.89
N VAL A 158 -2.38 -17.37 -27.67
CA VAL A 158 -2.72 -18.75 -27.31
C VAL A 158 -1.95 -19.73 -28.17
N PRO A 159 -1.34 -20.80 -27.60
CA PRO A 159 -0.67 -21.83 -28.38
C PRO A 159 -1.60 -22.45 -29.44
N GLY A 160 -1.08 -22.65 -30.64
CA GLY A 160 -1.81 -23.20 -31.79
C GLY A 160 -2.54 -22.16 -32.64
N GLN A 161 -2.58 -20.88 -32.24
CA GLN A 161 -3.12 -19.82 -33.10
C GLN A 161 -2.19 -19.47 -34.26
N THR A 162 -2.66 -18.65 -35.20
CA THR A 162 -1.79 -18.12 -36.27
C THR A 162 -0.69 -17.22 -35.70
N ALA A 163 0.54 -17.36 -36.19
CA ALA A 163 1.69 -16.63 -35.70
C ALA A 163 1.43 -15.10 -35.69
N PRO A 164 1.76 -14.39 -34.59
CA PRO A 164 1.49 -12.95 -34.46
C PRO A 164 2.07 -12.12 -35.60
N PRO A 165 1.49 -10.96 -35.93
CA PRO A 165 2.00 -10.11 -37.02
C PRO A 165 3.42 -9.63 -36.75
N GLU A 166 4.13 -9.23 -37.81
CA GLU A 166 5.47 -8.65 -37.67
C GLU A 166 5.39 -7.33 -36.88
N VAL A 167 6.41 -7.05 -36.05
CA VAL A 167 6.50 -5.75 -35.34
C VAL A 167 6.57 -4.61 -36.35
N SER A 168 7.47 -4.73 -37.34
CA SER A 168 7.52 -3.88 -38.54
C SER A 168 8.44 -4.51 -39.58
N HIS A 169 8.40 -4.03 -40.83
CA HIS A 169 9.35 -4.46 -41.87
C HIS A 169 10.82 -4.11 -41.56
N LYS A 170 11.08 -3.19 -40.63
CA LYS A 170 12.43 -2.78 -40.22
C LYS A 170 12.94 -3.52 -38.97
N ALA A 171 12.04 -4.08 -38.17
CA ALA A 171 12.41 -4.82 -36.96
C ALA A 171 12.91 -6.22 -37.35
N ARG A 172 14.22 -6.37 -37.41
CA ARG A 172 14.89 -7.62 -37.76
C ARG A 172 16.01 -7.94 -36.79
N LEU A 173 16.27 -9.23 -36.64
CA LEU A 173 17.47 -9.76 -36.02
C LEU A 173 18.53 -10.07 -37.06
N HIS A 174 19.79 -9.83 -36.71
CA HIS A 174 20.95 -10.02 -37.55
C HIS A 174 21.87 -11.10 -36.99
N SER A 175 22.63 -11.75 -37.88
CA SER A 175 23.54 -12.81 -37.47
C SER A 175 24.54 -12.32 -36.41
N GLY A 176 24.75 -13.13 -35.38
CA GLY A 176 25.61 -12.81 -34.24
C GLY A 176 24.89 -12.05 -33.11
N GLU A 177 23.69 -11.48 -33.34
CA GLU A 177 22.89 -10.94 -32.24
C GLU A 177 22.45 -12.07 -31.29
N GLN A 178 22.40 -11.76 -30.00
CA GLN A 178 21.94 -12.68 -28.97
C GLN A 178 20.55 -12.29 -28.47
N VAL A 179 19.76 -13.30 -28.14
CA VAL A 179 18.41 -13.16 -27.59
C VAL A 179 18.22 -14.14 -26.44
N LEU A 180 17.51 -13.71 -25.40
CA LEU A 180 17.07 -14.56 -24.31
C LEU A 180 15.69 -15.10 -24.67
N ILE A 181 15.51 -16.43 -24.66
CA ILE A 181 14.21 -17.06 -24.91
C ILE A 181 13.66 -17.58 -23.58
N GLU A 182 12.56 -16.97 -23.13
CA GLU A 182 11.94 -17.25 -21.82
C GLU A 182 11.09 -18.52 -21.85
N ARG A 183 10.30 -18.67 -22.92
CA ARG A 183 9.49 -19.85 -23.19
C ARG A 183 9.34 -20.07 -24.68
N GLN A 184 8.93 -21.28 -25.05
CA GLN A 184 8.63 -21.65 -26.43
C GLN A 184 7.18 -22.08 -26.56
N GLU A 185 6.51 -21.58 -27.60
CA GLU A 185 5.12 -21.90 -27.92
C GLU A 185 4.99 -22.31 -29.37
N THR A 186 3.95 -23.07 -29.69
CA THR A 186 3.67 -23.47 -31.07
C THR A 186 2.67 -22.51 -31.69
N PHE A 187 2.96 -21.97 -32.87
CA PHE A 187 2.03 -21.19 -33.69
C PHE A 187 1.89 -21.77 -35.09
N LEU A 188 0.78 -21.50 -35.75
CA LEU A 188 0.54 -21.85 -37.14
C LEU A 188 1.06 -20.74 -38.06
N LEU A 189 1.89 -21.10 -39.04
CA LEU A 189 2.21 -20.21 -40.15
C LEU A 189 0.96 -20.02 -41.04
N HIS A 190 0.97 -18.99 -41.90
CA HIS A 190 -0.08 -18.76 -42.90
C HIS A 190 -0.28 -19.95 -43.86
N SER A 191 0.73 -20.81 -44.00
CA SER A 191 0.63 -22.07 -44.75
C SER A 191 -0.15 -23.19 -44.03
N GLY A 192 -0.57 -22.97 -42.78
CA GLY A 192 -1.16 -23.97 -41.89
C GLY A 192 -0.13 -24.88 -41.20
N GLN A 193 1.17 -24.68 -41.46
CA GLN A 193 2.23 -25.47 -40.81
C GLN A 193 2.47 -24.99 -39.38
N ALA A 194 2.46 -25.92 -38.42
CA ALA A 194 2.84 -25.64 -37.04
C ALA A 194 4.36 -25.45 -36.90
N GLU A 195 4.74 -24.43 -36.14
CA GLU A 195 6.14 -24.08 -35.89
C GLU A 195 6.31 -23.56 -34.46
N VAL A 196 7.46 -23.88 -33.87
CA VAL A 196 7.83 -23.42 -32.54
C VAL A 196 8.44 -22.03 -32.61
N PHE A 197 7.93 -21.12 -31.80
CA PHE A 197 8.41 -19.77 -31.59
C PHE A 197 8.88 -19.60 -30.15
N GLY A 198 9.96 -18.84 -29.96
CA GLY A 198 10.42 -18.41 -28.65
C GLY A 198 9.95 -16.99 -28.34
N LEU A 199 9.45 -16.78 -27.12
CA LEU A 199 9.24 -15.43 -26.58
C LEU A 199 10.61 -14.89 -26.19
N ALA A 200 11.07 -13.90 -26.96
CA ALA A 200 12.44 -13.44 -26.94
C ALA A 200 12.57 -11.97 -26.52
N GLN A 201 13.69 -11.65 -25.91
CA GLN A 201 14.15 -10.29 -25.66
C GLN A 201 15.60 -10.14 -26.13
N LYS A 202 15.98 -8.99 -26.70
CA LYS A 202 17.35 -8.78 -27.19
C LYS A 202 18.33 -8.76 -26.02
N MET A 203 19.52 -9.30 -26.23
CA MET A 203 20.61 -9.22 -25.26
C MET A 203 21.56 -8.07 -25.61
N LYS A 204 21.94 -7.28 -24.59
CA LYS A 204 22.99 -6.27 -24.69
C LYS A 204 23.82 -6.28 -23.41
N ASP A 205 25.14 -6.35 -23.54
CA ASP A 205 26.09 -6.37 -22.41
C ASP A 205 25.77 -7.44 -21.34
N GLY A 206 25.22 -8.59 -21.78
CA GLY A 206 24.85 -9.70 -20.90
C GLY A 206 23.51 -9.55 -20.16
N ALA A 207 22.68 -8.56 -20.52
CA ALA A 207 21.35 -8.37 -19.95
C ALA A 207 20.26 -8.28 -21.05
N PRO A 208 19.03 -8.75 -20.77
CA PRO A 208 17.90 -8.55 -21.66
C PRO A 208 17.47 -7.07 -21.72
N VAL A 209 17.19 -6.55 -22.91
CA VAL A 209 16.82 -5.15 -23.17
C VAL A 209 15.70 -5.01 -24.21
N GLY A 210 14.89 -3.97 -24.04
CA GLY A 210 13.76 -3.64 -24.94
C GLY A 210 12.51 -4.49 -24.68
N ASP A 211 11.48 -4.32 -25.50
CA ASP A 211 10.23 -5.06 -25.39
C ASP A 211 10.40 -6.53 -25.80
N LYS A 212 9.56 -7.42 -25.25
CA LYS A 212 9.50 -8.83 -25.66
C LYS A 212 8.87 -8.96 -27.06
N PHE A 213 9.27 -9.99 -27.80
CA PHE A 213 8.77 -10.28 -29.15
C PHE A 213 8.88 -11.78 -29.47
N TRP A 214 8.06 -12.27 -30.39
CA TRP A 214 8.14 -13.67 -30.84
C TRP A 214 9.12 -13.82 -32.00
N ILE A 215 9.92 -14.89 -31.97
CA ILE A 215 10.78 -15.32 -33.08
C ILE A 215 10.67 -16.82 -33.29
N SER A 216 10.93 -17.31 -34.49
CA SER A 216 10.98 -18.76 -34.68
C SER A 216 12.16 -19.37 -33.92
N ALA A 217 11.91 -20.46 -33.20
CA ALA A 217 12.91 -21.18 -32.41
C ALA A 217 13.57 -22.32 -33.21
N ARG A 218 13.46 -22.33 -34.55
CA ARG A 218 14.08 -23.36 -35.38
C ARG A 218 15.61 -23.31 -35.22
N PRO A 219 16.29 -24.47 -35.04
CA PRO A 219 17.75 -24.54 -34.95
C PRO A 219 18.49 -23.95 -36.15
N ALA A 220 17.81 -23.86 -37.31
CA ALA A 220 18.38 -23.22 -38.49
C ALA A 220 18.58 -21.70 -38.34
N PHE A 221 17.80 -21.02 -37.50
CA PHE A 221 17.81 -19.56 -37.36
C PHE A 221 18.46 -19.08 -36.07
N VAL A 222 18.32 -19.86 -34.99
CA VAL A 222 18.87 -19.56 -33.68
C VAL A 222 19.47 -20.82 -33.06
N GLU A 223 20.60 -20.69 -32.37
CA GLU A 223 21.26 -21.79 -31.66
C GLU A 223 21.58 -21.41 -30.21
N PRO A 224 21.45 -22.33 -29.24
CA PRO A 224 21.70 -22.03 -27.84
C PRO A 224 23.21 -21.83 -27.59
N VAL A 225 23.55 -20.78 -26.84
CA VAL A 225 24.93 -20.40 -26.51
C VAL A 225 25.17 -20.24 -25.01
N GLY A 226 24.13 -20.34 -24.18
CA GLY A 226 24.23 -20.29 -22.73
C GLY A 226 22.88 -20.28 -22.02
N GLU A 227 22.91 -20.08 -20.71
CA GLU A 227 21.72 -19.94 -19.85
C GLU A 227 21.86 -18.70 -18.98
N GLN A 228 20.72 -18.11 -18.61
CA GLN A 228 20.63 -17.01 -17.66
C GLN A 228 19.40 -17.20 -16.76
N TYR A 229 19.52 -16.82 -15.49
CA TYR A 229 18.38 -16.83 -14.58
C TYR A 229 17.39 -15.71 -14.94
N GLY A 230 16.12 -16.08 -15.07
CA GLY A 230 15.00 -15.16 -15.19
C GLY A 230 14.59 -14.56 -13.86
N TYR A 231 14.04 -13.35 -13.92
CA TYR A 231 13.56 -12.59 -12.76
C TYR A 231 14.60 -12.33 -11.65
N LEU A 232 15.88 -12.62 -11.90
CA LEU A 232 16.93 -12.54 -10.90
C LEU A 232 17.21 -11.07 -10.54
N PRO A 233 17.09 -10.68 -9.26
CA PRO A 233 17.43 -9.34 -8.81
C PRO A 233 18.88 -8.94 -9.15
N GLY A 234 19.10 -7.64 -9.35
CA GLY A 234 20.42 -7.10 -9.67
C GLY A 234 21.49 -7.46 -8.63
N TRP A 235 21.14 -7.44 -7.35
CA TRP A 235 22.06 -7.83 -6.27
C TRP A 235 22.36 -9.33 -6.27
N MET A 236 21.40 -10.20 -6.60
CA MET A 236 21.65 -11.64 -6.72
C MET A 236 22.60 -11.90 -7.91
N SER A 237 22.49 -11.13 -8.98
CA SER A 237 23.47 -11.20 -10.09
C SER A 237 24.89 -10.84 -9.63
N VAL A 238 25.04 -9.94 -8.65
CA VAL A 238 26.33 -9.66 -7.99
C VAL A 238 26.77 -10.86 -7.15
N ALA A 239 25.88 -11.45 -6.35
CA ALA A 239 26.17 -12.64 -5.54
C ALA A 239 26.64 -13.83 -6.41
N LEU A 240 25.97 -14.09 -7.53
CA LEU A 240 26.34 -15.15 -8.46
C LEU A 240 27.77 -14.98 -9.00
N LYS A 241 28.18 -13.74 -9.29
CA LYS A 241 29.57 -13.44 -9.74
C LYS A 241 30.61 -13.72 -8.66
N THR A 242 30.24 -13.69 -7.38
CA THR A 242 31.15 -14.09 -6.30
C THR A 242 31.32 -15.60 -6.17
N GLY A 243 30.37 -16.38 -6.70
CA GLY A 243 30.40 -17.84 -6.72
C GLY A 243 30.30 -18.51 -5.35
N GLN A 244 29.87 -17.78 -4.32
CA GLN A 244 29.68 -18.28 -2.96
C GLN A 244 28.19 -18.39 -2.66
N PHE A 245 27.74 -19.59 -2.34
CA PHE A 245 26.35 -19.91 -2.03
C PHE A 245 26.27 -20.63 -0.69
N ASP A 246 25.06 -20.67 -0.12
CA ASP A 246 24.75 -21.41 1.11
C ASP A 246 25.55 -20.96 2.35
N THR A 247 26.21 -19.80 2.27
CA THR A 247 27.04 -19.18 3.31
C THR A 247 26.80 -17.69 3.37
N VAL A 248 27.14 -17.06 4.51
CA VAL A 248 27.10 -15.60 4.64
C VAL A 248 28.29 -14.99 3.92
N VAL A 249 28.02 -14.06 3.01
CA VAL A 249 29.03 -13.32 2.26
C VAL A 249 29.00 -11.86 2.68
N CYS A 250 30.13 -11.36 3.17
CA CYS A 250 30.37 -9.93 3.38
C CYS A 250 31.28 -9.42 2.24
N PRO A 251 30.77 -8.63 1.28
CA PRO A 251 31.56 -8.16 0.16
C PRO A 251 32.71 -7.25 0.62
N LYS A 252 33.85 -7.33 -0.08
CA LYS A 252 34.95 -6.37 0.10
C LYS A 252 34.67 -5.00 -0.52
N VAL A 253 33.88 -5.00 -1.59
CA VAL A 253 33.47 -3.78 -2.32
C VAL A 253 31.96 -3.68 -2.24
N MET A 254 31.49 -2.65 -1.56
CA MET A 254 30.07 -2.40 -1.38
C MET A 254 29.46 -1.96 -2.72
N THR A 255 28.35 -2.57 -3.07
CA THR A 255 27.59 -2.23 -4.29
C THR A 255 26.38 -1.42 -3.90
N ALA A 256 26.11 -0.33 -4.61
CA ALA A 256 24.94 0.49 -4.37
C ALA A 256 23.65 -0.23 -4.82
N ILE A 257 22.58 -0.03 -4.06
CA ILE A 257 21.21 -0.45 -4.40
C ILE A 257 20.27 0.73 -4.16
N LYS A 258 19.27 0.89 -5.03
CA LYS A 258 18.30 1.99 -4.95
C LYS A 258 17.00 1.52 -4.33
N ALA A 259 16.29 2.44 -3.66
CA ALA A 259 14.91 2.23 -3.27
C ALA A 259 14.07 1.84 -4.50
N GLY A 260 13.24 0.81 -4.36
CA GLY A 260 12.43 0.25 -5.44
C GLY A 260 13.12 -0.81 -6.31
N ASP A 261 14.44 -1.00 -6.20
CA ASP A 261 15.13 -2.12 -6.84
C ASP A 261 14.57 -3.45 -6.30
N ALA A 262 14.49 -4.47 -7.17
CA ALA A 262 14.02 -5.78 -6.77
C ALA A 262 14.94 -6.41 -5.71
N ILE A 263 14.36 -7.01 -4.68
CA ILE A 263 15.06 -7.76 -3.64
C ILE A 263 14.95 -9.26 -3.87
N GLY A 264 13.82 -9.73 -4.37
CA GLY A 264 13.56 -11.15 -4.57
C GLY A 264 12.10 -11.47 -4.31
N PHE A 265 11.82 -12.76 -4.17
CA PHE A 265 10.47 -13.28 -3.98
C PHE A 265 10.34 -13.97 -2.63
N LEU A 266 9.10 -14.19 -2.21
CA LEU A 266 8.79 -14.88 -0.95
C LEU A 266 9.34 -16.31 -0.97
N GLY A 267 10.09 -16.68 0.06
CA GLY A 267 10.58 -18.04 0.25
C GLY A 267 9.52 -18.92 0.88
N LYS A 268 9.50 -20.19 0.50
CA LYS A 268 8.69 -21.22 1.17
C LYS A 268 9.30 -21.56 2.52
N GLU A 269 8.43 -21.76 3.51
CA GLU A 269 8.77 -22.34 4.79
C GLU A 269 7.71 -23.36 5.22
N GLU A 270 8.17 -24.53 5.63
CA GLU A 270 7.38 -25.62 6.18
C GLU A 270 7.70 -25.77 7.66
N VAL A 271 6.72 -25.45 8.49
CA VAL A 271 6.83 -25.50 9.95
C VAL A 271 5.84 -26.51 10.51
N PRO A 272 6.25 -27.31 11.51
CA PRO A 272 5.33 -28.19 12.20
C PRO A 272 4.44 -27.41 13.17
N ASP A 273 3.16 -27.76 13.19
CA ASP A 273 2.23 -27.30 14.23
C ASP A 273 2.43 -28.08 15.55
N GLU A 274 1.68 -27.71 16.58
CA GLU A 274 1.71 -28.34 17.91
C GLU A 274 1.36 -29.84 17.91
N PHE A 275 0.74 -30.34 16.83
CA PHE A 275 0.37 -31.74 16.62
C PHE A 275 1.27 -32.45 15.61
N CYS A 276 2.40 -31.84 15.25
CA CYS A 276 3.35 -32.32 14.23
C CYS A 276 2.73 -32.47 12.83
N ASN A 277 1.62 -31.79 12.51
CA ASN A 277 1.21 -31.57 11.13
C ASN A 277 2.11 -30.51 10.50
N VAL A 278 2.29 -30.55 9.20
CA VAL A 278 3.14 -29.59 8.50
C VAL A 278 2.27 -28.54 7.85
N THR A 279 2.53 -27.29 8.16
CA THR A 279 1.95 -26.14 7.47
C THR A 279 3.02 -25.52 6.58
N ALA A 280 2.65 -25.20 5.35
CA ALA A 280 3.53 -24.54 4.39
C ALA A 280 3.01 -23.13 4.11
N ASP A 281 3.89 -22.14 4.22
CA ASP A 281 3.60 -20.77 3.80
C ASP A 281 4.74 -20.17 3.00
N TRP A 282 4.44 -19.05 2.32
CA TRP A 282 5.43 -18.27 1.59
C TRP A 282 5.44 -16.87 2.17
N PHE A 283 6.58 -16.48 2.74
CA PHE A 283 6.73 -15.17 3.33
C PHE A 283 8.18 -14.67 3.30
N SER A 284 8.35 -13.39 3.61
CA SER A 284 9.63 -12.80 3.93
C SER A 284 9.49 -12.04 5.24
N HIS A 285 10.52 -12.14 6.09
CA HIS A 285 10.63 -11.36 7.31
C HIS A 285 11.52 -10.15 7.05
N ILE A 286 11.02 -8.96 7.40
CA ILE A 286 11.70 -7.70 7.14
C ILE A 286 11.94 -6.97 8.46
N GLU A 287 13.20 -6.66 8.76
CA GLU A 287 13.59 -5.82 9.91
C GLU A 287 14.28 -4.54 9.45
N VAL A 288 14.07 -3.47 10.22
CA VAL A 288 14.90 -2.27 10.14
C VAL A 288 15.65 -2.14 11.47
N LEU A 289 16.98 -2.17 11.39
CA LEU A 289 17.88 -2.32 12.52
C LEU A 289 18.88 -1.16 12.59
N SER A 290 19.33 -0.80 13.79
CA SER A 290 20.47 0.10 13.97
C SER A 290 21.31 -0.29 15.17
N ASN A 291 22.61 -0.39 14.96
CA ASN A 291 23.63 -0.47 16.00
C ASN A 291 24.27 0.91 16.28
N ASP A 292 23.68 1.99 15.76
CA ASP A 292 24.21 3.34 15.91
C ASP A 292 23.93 3.87 17.33
N GLY A 293 25.00 4.10 18.10
CA GLY A 293 24.90 4.63 19.46
C GLY A 293 24.24 6.01 19.56
N ARG A 294 24.12 6.74 18.44
CA ARG A 294 23.46 8.05 18.39
C ARG A 294 21.94 7.96 18.30
N MET A 295 21.38 6.79 18.01
CA MET A 295 19.95 6.63 17.73
C MET A 295 19.05 7.32 18.77
N PRO A 296 19.21 7.13 20.10
CA PRO A 296 18.31 7.76 21.07
C PRO A 296 18.30 9.29 20.99
N LEU A 297 19.47 9.89 20.75
CA LEU A 297 19.60 11.33 20.59
C LEU A 297 19.09 11.80 19.22
N PHE A 298 19.27 11.00 18.16
CA PHE A 298 18.80 11.29 16.81
C PHE A 298 17.29 11.60 16.79
N LEU A 299 16.49 10.89 17.59
CA LEU A 299 15.04 11.14 17.68
C LEU A 299 14.69 12.57 18.12
N ASN A 300 15.56 13.22 18.88
CA ASN A 300 15.33 14.55 19.45
C ASN A 300 15.83 15.69 18.57
N ASN A 301 16.23 15.41 17.31
CA ASN A 301 16.74 16.42 16.38
C ASN A 301 17.81 17.32 17.02
N PRO A 302 18.97 16.77 17.42
CA PRO A 302 19.94 17.50 18.24
C PRO A 302 20.50 18.76 17.55
N ALA A 303 20.43 18.81 16.21
CA ALA A 303 20.83 19.96 15.41
C ALA A 303 19.69 20.94 15.10
N GLN A 304 18.48 20.72 15.65
CA GLN A 304 17.30 21.58 15.49
C GLN A 304 17.00 21.88 14.01
N LEU A 305 17.03 20.84 13.18
CA LEU A 305 16.81 20.96 11.74
C LEU A 305 15.35 21.27 11.45
N HIS A 306 15.10 22.34 10.69
CA HIS A 306 13.77 22.73 10.22
C HIS A 306 13.53 22.39 8.74
N THR A 307 14.51 21.80 8.05
CA THR A 307 14.44 21.45 6.63
C THR A 307 13.75 20.10 6.39
N GLY A 308 13.32 19.83 5.16
CA GLY A 308 12.66 18.57 4.77
C GLY A 308 11.14 18.65 4.82
N ARG A 309 10.47 17.49 4.76
CA ARG A 309 9.03 17.33 4.92
C ARG A 309 8.58 17.90 6.27
N GLN A 310 7.44 18.58 6.25
CA GLN A 310 6.89 19.28 7.41
C GLN A 310 5.63 18.58 7.90
N PHE A 311 5.41 18.63 9.19
CA PHE A 311 4.23 18.11 9.86
C PHE A 311 3.62 19.20 10.72
N LEU A 312 2.30 19.24 10.73
CA LEU A 312 1.48 20.14 11.53
C LEU A 312 1.08 19.39 12.79
N LEU A 313 1.53 19.90 13.94
CA LEU A 313 1.16 19.43 15.26
C LEU A 313 0.07 20.35 15.79
N ILE A 314 -1.11 19.79 16.04
CA ILE A 314 -2.25 20.53 16.58
C ILE A 314 -2.19 20.40 18.11
N PRO A 315 -1.91 21.49 18.85
CA PRO A 315 -1.86 21.44 20.30
C PRO A 315 -3.25 21.19 20.88
N GLU A 316 -3.30 20.53 22.03
CA GLU A 316 -4.52 20.34 22.80
C GLU A 316 -5.15 21.69 23.22
N GLY A 317 -6.47 21.74 23.29
CA GLY A 317 -7.23 22.88 23.80
C GLY A 317 -7.37 24.04 22.83
N LYS A 318 -6.86 23.93 21.61
CA LYS A 318 -6.98 24.98 20.59
C LYS A 318 -8.38 25.03 19.96
N GLN A 319 -8.90 26.22 19.72
CA GLN A 319 -10.23 26.42 19.16
C GLN A 319 -10.30 25.88 17.72
N LEU A 320 -11.34 25.09 17.43
CA LEU A 320 -11.66 24.64 16.09
C LEU A 320 -12.71 25.54 15.46
N TYR A 321 -12.69 25.63 14.13
CA TYR A 321 -13.53 26.51 13.33
C TYR A 321 -14.24 25.71 12.22
N GLN A 322 -15.42 26.18 11.85
CA GLN A 322 -16.11 25.79 10.63
C GLN A 322 -16.00 26.92 9.61
N ARG A 323 -15.91 26.57 8.33
CA ARG A 323 -15.80 27.54 7.24
C ARG A 323 -17.15 27.74 6.59
N GLU A 324 -17.63 28.97 6.55
CA GLU A 324 -18.81 29.37 5.76
C GLU A 324 -18.38 30.14 4.51
N GLU A 325 -19.10 29.90 3.40
CA GLU A 325 -18.94 30.65 2.16
C GLU A 325 -19.85 31.88 2.16
N LYS A 326 -19.27 33.09 2.12
CA LYS A 326 -20.03 34.35 2.01
C LYS A 326 -19.57 35.16 0.80
N GLY A 327 -20.21 34.92 -0.35
CA GLY A 327 -19.83 35.55 -1.60
C GLY A 327 -18.44 35.10 -2.06
N SER A 328 -17.51 36.04 -2.25
CA SER A 328 -16.10 35.75 -2.60
C SER A 328 -15.14 35.67 -1.40
N SER A 329 -15.65 35.76 -0.16
CA SER A 329 -14.86 35.73 1.07
C SER A 329 -15.21 34.52 1.95
N HIS A 330 -14.22 34.06 2.73
CA HIS A 330 -14.39 33.03 3.73
C HIS A 330 -14.65 33.64 5.12
N ILE A 331 -15.56 33.04 5.87
CA ILE A 331 -15.77 33.32 7.30
C ILE A 331 -15.49 32.04 8.08
N PHE A 332 -14.80 32.17 9.22
CA PHE A 332 -14.49 31.07 10.11
C PHE A 332 -15.15 31.29 11.45
N GLU A 333 -16.19 30.49 11.74
CA GLU A 333 -16.92 30.57 12.99
C GLU A 333 -16.39 29.54 14.00
N PRO A 334 -16.19 29.90 15.28
CA PRO A 334 -15.80 28.94 16.30
C PRO A 334 -16.82 27.80 16.40
N ALA A 335 -16.37 26.56 16.24
CA ALA A 335 -17.24 25.38 16.26
C ALA A 335 -17.74 25.01 17.67
N GLY A 336 -17.43 25.80 18.70
CA GLY A 336 -17.71 25.46 20.11
C GLY A 336 -16.93 24.24 20.63
N LEU A 337 -15.97 23.75 19.84
CA LEU A 337 -15.13 22.59 20.13
C LEU A 337 -13.65 23.01 20.17
N THR A 338 -12.88 22.35 21.02
CA THR A 338 -11.42 22.48 21.05
C THR A 338 -10.76 21.19 20.59
N ASN A 339 -9.56 21.32 20.02
CA ASN A 339 -8.71 20.20 19.69
C ASN A 339 -8.38 19.37 20.95
N ARG A 340 -8.28 18.05 20.81
CA ARG A 340 -8.14 17.12 21.94
C ARG A 340 -6.73 16.56 22.14
N GLY A 341 -5.78 16.83 21.24
CA GLY A 341 -4.35 16.51 21.44
C GLY A 341 -3.95 15.06 21.07
N ASP A 342 -4.53 14.50 20.01
CA ASP A 342 -4.51 13.08 19.65
C ASP A 342 -3.47 12.69 18.56
N ALA A 343 -3.35 11.41 18.23
CA ALA A 343 -2.50 10.93 17.13
C ALA A 343 -2.87 11.51 15.75
N THR A 344 -4.15 11.83 15.55
CA THR A 344 -4.69 12.52 14.36
C THR A 344 -4.25 13.98 14.25
N ASP A 345 -3.59 14.50 15.28
CA ASP A 345 -3.16 15.88 15.36
C ASP A 345 -1.74 16.08 14.80
N ILE A 346 -1.18 15.03 14.21
CA ILE A 346 0.06 15.08 13.45
C ILE A 346 -0.29 14.86 11.98
N ILE A 347 -0.35 15.94 11.23
CA ILE A 347 -0.81 15.92 9.83
C ILE A 347 0.37 16.29 8.93
N PRO A 348 0.65 15.53 7.86
CA PRO A 348 1.60 15.97 6.84
C PRO A 348 1.17 17.32 6.28
N ALA A 349 2.05 18.33 6.31
CA ALA A 349 1.69 19.70 5.95
C ALA A 349 1.16 19.79 4.50
N GLU A 350 1.64 18.94 3.61
CA GLU A 350 1.20 18.85 2.21
C GLU A 350 -0.23 18.32 2.02
N SER A 351 -0.82 17.69 3.05
CA SER A 351 -2.20 17.21 3.03
C SER A 351 -3.22 18.25 3.53
N ALA A 352 -2.74 19.30 4.21
CA ALA A 352 -3.59 20.37 4.72
C ALA A 352 -3.85 21.43 3.65
N THR A 353 -5.13 21.78 3.45
CA THR A 353 -5.50 22.93 2.62
C THR A 353 -5.53 24.20 3.49
N SER A 354 -5.25 25.36 2.89
CA SER A 354 -5.30 26.64 3.60
C SER A 354 -6.32 27.59 2.98
N ALA A 355 -7.00 28.36 3.82
CA ALA A 355 -7.87 29.44 3.38
C ALA A 355 -7.65 30.67 4.28
N THR A 356 -7.92 31.86 3.74
CA THR A 356 -7.67 33.13 4.42
C THR A 356 -8.98 33.90 4.54
N ASP A 357 -9.25 34.47 5.71
CA ASP A 357 -10.44 35.28 5.93
C ASP A 357 -10.24 36.75 5.46
N SER A 358 -11.31 37.54 5.52
CA SER A 358 -11.27 38.97 5.18
C SER A 358 -10.33 39.81 6.06
N ALA A 359 -9.94 39.31 7.23
CA ALA A 359 -8.99 39.93 8.14
C ALA A 359 -7.54 39.47 7.92
N SER A 360 -7.27 38.71 6.84
CA SER A 360 -5.97 38.13 6.52
C SER A 360 -5.46 37.09 7.53
N VAL A 361 -6.35 36.50 8.32
CA VAL A 361 -6.03 35.37 9.20
C VAL A 361 -6.06 34.07 8.38
N VAL A 362 -4.99 33.29 8.48
CA VAL A 362 -4.86 32.02 7.76
C VAL A 362 -5.38 30.87 8.62
N TYR A 363 -6.23 30.05 8.02
CA TYR A 363 -6.78 28.84 8.60
C TYR A 363 -6.32 27.63 7.80
N LEU A 364 -6.03 26.54 8.50
CA LEU A 364 -5.65 25.25 7.94
C LEU A 364 -6.81 24.26 8.12
N GLN A 365 -7.18 23.58 7.05
CA GLN A 365 -8.13 22.47 7.11
C GLN A 365 -7.38 21.22 7.56
N ILE A 366 -7.80 20.67 8.70
CA ILE A 366 -7.14 19.52 9.34
C ILE A 366 -7.89 18.22 9.06
N CYS A 367 -9.21 18.30 8.84
CA CYS A 367 -10.03 17.24 8.29
C CYS A 367 -11.24 17.88 7.57
N PRO A 368 -12.03 17.13 6.77
CA PRO A 368 -13.16 17.68 6.06
C PRO A 368 -14.09 18.48 6.99
N GLY A 369 -14.39 19.72 6.62
CA GLY A 369 -15.23 20.64 7.40
C GLY A 369 -14.60 21.26 8.67
N THR A 370 -13.43 20.83 9.12
CA THR A 370 -12.81 21.31 10.37
C THR A 370 -11.53 22.10 10.12
N TRP A 371 -11.46 23.30 10.69
CA TRP A 371 -10.37 24.26 10.49
C TRP A 371 -9.75 24.70 11.81
N ILE A 372 -8.48 25.10 11.75
CA ILE A 372 -7.76 25.72 12.87
C ILE A 372 -6.97 26.93 12.37
N ARG A 373 -6.76 27.92 13.25
CA ARG A 373 -5.84 29.02 12.93
C ARG A 373 -4.42 28.49 12.76
N LYS A 374 -3.75 28.95 11.71
CA LYS A 374 -2.35 28.58 11.44
C LYS A 374 -1.42 28.93 12.62
N ASP A 375 -1.66 30.06 13.29
CA ASP A 375 -0.86 30.50 14.45
C ASP A 375 -1.06 29.62 15.69
N ASP A 376 -2.11 28.81 15.73
CA ASP A 376 -2.37 27.84 16.80
C ASP A 376 -1.73 26.47 16.53
N VAL A 377 -1.09 26.27 15.38
CA VAL A 377 -0.48 25.01 14.94
C VAL A 377 1.05 25.09 15.02
N GLU A 378 1.68 24.11 15.64
CA GLU A 378 3.13 23.97 15.61
C GLU A 378 3.55 23.26 14.32
N THR A 379 4.49 23.83 13.57
CA THR A 379 5.09 23.13 12.41
C THR A 379 6.42 22.52 12.83
N VAL A 380 6.58 21.21 12.61
CA VAL A 380 7.82 20.49 12.92
C VAL A 380 8.35 19.77 11.69
N SER A 381 9.66 19.56 11.66
CA SER A 381 10.31 18.83 10.58
C SER A 381 10.18 17.32 10.79
N GLN A 382 10.25 16.54 9.70
CA GLN A 382 10.47 15.09 9.73
C GLN A 382 11.67 14.63 10.59
N ASN A 383 12.60 15.54 10.90
CA ASN A 383 13.75 15.26 11.76
C ASN A 383 13.39 15.24 13.26
N ASP A 384 12.31 15.92 13.68
CA ASP A 384 11.84 15.98 15.06
C ASP A 384 11.02 14.73 15.45
N LEU A 385 11.59 13.54 15.28
CA LEU A 385 10.89 12.27 15.45
C LEU A 385 10.24 12.11 16.84
N ALA A 386 10.86 12.62 17.90
CA ALA A 386 10.28 12.63 19.23
C ALA A 386 8.99 13.45 19.32
N LYS A 387 8.93 14.61 18.64
CA LYS A 387 7.69 15.40 18.52
C LYS A 387 6.65 14.68 17.65
N LEU A 388 7.12 13.92 16.65
CA LEU A 388 6.31 13.01 15.84
C LEU A 388 5.98 11.68 16.53
N LYS A 389 6.14 11.63 17.86
CA LYS A 389 5.75 10.53 18.76
C LYS A 389 6.56 9.25 18.60
N PHE A 390 7.76 9.32 18.03
CA PHE A 390 8.71 8.22 18.15
C PHE A 390 9.32 8.17 19.54
N LYS A 391 9.38 6.97 20.09
CA LYS A 391 9.88 6.74 21.45
C LYS A 391 10.88 5.60 21.47
N ALA A 392 12.11 5.91 21.86
CA ALA A 392 13.08 4.91 22.24
C ALA A 392 12.68 4.25 23.57
N VAL A 393 12.60 2.93 23.59
CA VAL A 393 12.38 2.10 24.79
C VAL A 393 13.36 0.93 24.83
N GLY A 394 13.58 0.41 26.04
CA GLY A 394 14.44 -0.74 26.24
C GLY A 394 15.89 -0.38 26.55
N GLN A 395 16.59 -1.42 26.99
CA GLN A 395 17.98 -1.41 27.41
C GLN A 395 18.59 -2.74 26.97
N GLU A 396 19.78 -3.08 27.45
CA GLU A 396 20.30 -4.44 27.24
C GLU A 396 19.34 -5.45 27.90
N PRO A 397 18.67 -6.30 27.12
CA PRO A 397 17.64 -7.20 27.62
C PRO A 397 18.25 -8.38 28.37
N VAL A 398 17.42 -9.03 29.18
CA VAL A 398 17.80 -10.32 29.75
C VAL A 398 17.70 -11.36 28.63
N LYS A 399 18.75 -12.18 28.46
CA LYS A 399 18.80 -13.23 27.43
C LYS A 399 17.81 -14.35 27.73
N ASN A 400 16.56 -14.16 27.35
CA ASN A 400 15.48 -15.13 27.49
C ASN A 400 14.37 -14.81 26.49
N GLN A 401 14.37 -15.49 25.33
CA GLN A 401 13.39 -15.26 24.28
C GLN A 401 11.97 -15.66 24.71
N LEU A 402 11.83 -16.73 25.51
CA LEU A 402 10.53 -17.19 25.99
C LEU A 402 9.82 -16.14 26.88
N ARG A 403 10.61 -15.38 27.66
CA ARG A 403 10.11 -14.31 28.55
C ARG A 403 10.41 -12.91 28.02
N SER A 404 10.60 -12.77 26.72
CA SER A 404 10.97 -11.50 26.07
C SER A 404 9.91 -10.39 26.22
N LEU A 405 8.63 -10.77 26.35
CA LEU A 405 7.52 -9.83 26.59
C LEU A 405 7.32 -9.45 28.07
N GLU A 406 8.10 -10.03 28.99
CA GLU A 406 8.03 -9.73 30.42
C GLU A 406 9.15 -8.78 30.87
N GLN A 407 9.86 -8.19 29.91
CA GLN A 407 11.04 -7.38 30.15
C GLN A 407 10.72 -5.89 30.27
N GLN A 408 11.71 -5.12 30.75
CA GLN A 408 11.56 -3.70 31.04
C GLN A 408 11.06 -2.87 29.85
N TRP A 409 11.44 -3.22 28.61
CA TRP A 409 11.01 -2.48 27.43
C TRP A 409 9.48 -2.48 27.24
N VAL A 410 8.79 -3.56 27.63
CA VAL A 410 7.31 -3.65 27.56
C VAL A 410 6.67 -2.77 28.63
N ILE A 411 7.24 -2.77 29.84
CA ILE A 411 6.80 -1.89 30.93
C ILE A 411 6.94 -0.43 30.48
N ASP A 412 8.10 -0.05 29.97
CA ASP A 412 8.37 1.31 29.49
C ASP A 412 7.44 1.70 28.35
N ALA A 413 7.17 0.78 27.41
CA ALA A 413 6.23 0.98 26.32
C ALA A 413 4.80 1.21 26.83
N PHE A 414 4.30 0.37 27.75
CA PHE A 414 2.94 0.50 28.30
C PHE A 414 2.76 1.74 29.17
N ARG A 415 3.79 2.11 29.95
CA ARG A 415 3.80 3.39 30.69
C ARG A 415 3.75 4.57 29.74
N TRP A 416 4.56 4.53 28.68
CA TRP A 416 4.55 5.59 27.68
C TRP A 416 3.21 5.67 26.94
N LEU A 417 2.65 4.56 26.47
CA LEU A 417 1.32 4.51 25.84
C LEU A 417 0.25 5.11 26.75
N SER A 418 0.19 4.68 28.01
CA SER A 418 -0.75 5.24 29.00
C SER A 418 -0.58 6.76 29.16
N SER A 419 0.65 7.26 29.14
CA SER A 419 0.93 8.71 29.23
C SER A 419 0.51 9.50 27.98
N GLN A 420 0.40 8.85 26.82
CA GLN A 420 -0.05 9.49 25.59
C GLN A 420 -1.58 9.52 25.47
N LEU A 421 -2.29 8.70 26.25
CA LEU A 421 -3.75 8.64 26.26
C LEU A 421 -4.31 9.65 27.25
N TRP A 422 -5.22 10.51 26.81
CA TRP A 422 -5.93 11.41 27.70
C TRP A 422 -7.20 10.75 28.24
N GLY A 423 -7.19 10.34 29.52
CA GLY A 423 -8.33 9.66 30.14
C GLY A 423 -9.60 10.50 30.33
N GLY A 424 -9.52 11.83 30.15
CA GLY A 424 -10.66 12.74 30.20
C GLY A 424 -11.39 12.92 28.86
N ARG A 425 -10.88 12.31 27.78
CA ARG A 425 -11.36 12.51 26.39
C ARG A 425 -12.75 11.94 26.14
N ASP A 426 -12.90 10.68 26.51
CA ASP A 426 -14.08 9.85 26.38
C ASP A 426 -13.89 8.61 27.26
N LEU A 427 -14.96 7.82 27.39
CA LEU A 427 -14.95 6.62 28.22
C LEU A 427 -13.92 5.58 27.73
N GLU A 428 -13.76 5.43 26.41
CA GLU A 428 -12.85 4.45 25.81
C GLU A 428 -11.38 4.81 26.11
N SER A 429 -11.00 6.06 25.93
CA SER A 429 -9.64 6.56 26.19
C SER A 429 -9.28 6.45 27.68
N GLY A 430 -10.25 6.72 28.56
CA GLY A 430 -10.11 6.47 30.01
C GLY A 430 -9.91 4.99 30.33
N GLN A 431 -10.65 4.10 29.67
CA GLN A 431 -10.49 2.65 29.82
C GLN A 431 -9.14 2.16 29.30
N LEU A 432 -8.69 2.64 28.13
CA LEU A 432 -7.39 2.29 27.55
C LEU A 432 -6.24 2.78 28.42
N GLN A 433 -6.29 4.01 28.92
CA GLN A 433 -5.28 4.54 29.84
C GLN A 433 -5.18 3.69 31.11
N ALA A 434 -6.33 3.39 31.74
CA ALA A 434 -6.38 2.52 32.92
C ALA A 434 -5.88 1.10 32.61
N TYR A 435 -6.21 0.57 31.44
CA TYR A 435 -5.77 -0.75 30.97
C TYR A 435 -4.25 -0.83 30.85
N TYR A 436 -3.60 0.07 30.10
CA TYR A 436 -2.15 0.06 29.94
C TYR A 436 -1.41 0.36 31.24
N THR A 437 -1.96 1.22 32.10
CA THR A 437 -1.40 1.47 33.44
C THR A 437 -1.39 0.20 34.28
N ARG A 438 -2.52 -0.52 34.31
CA ARG A 438 -2.65 -1.78 35.05
C ARG A 438 -1.72 -2.86 34.50
N MET A 439 -1.64 -3.01 33.19
CA MET A 439 -0.74 -3.99 32.55
C MET A 439 0.73 -3.73 32.94
N ALA A 440 1.17 -2.47 32.94
CA ALA A 440 2.50 -2.09 33.39
C ALA A 440 2.72 -2.38 34.89
N ASP A 441 1.75 -2.05 35.75
CA ASP A 441 1.81 -2.34 37.20
C ASP A 441 1.90 -3.85 37.48
N GLU A 442 1.19 -4.66 36.72
CA GLU A 442 1.18 -6.13 36.87
C GLU A 442 2.52 -6.73 36.46
N LEU A 443 3.09 -6.28 35.32
CA LEU A 443 4.42 -6.68 34.87
C LEU A 443 5.50 -6.34 35.89
N GLU A 444 5.46 -5.11 36.42
CA GLU A 444 6.45 -4.61 37.39
C GLU A 444 6.42 -5.36 38.72
N LYS A 445 5.25 -5.84 39.15
CA LYS A 445 5.12 -6.68 40.36
C LYS A 445 5.76 -8.07 40.20
N GLY A 446 5.97 -8.56 38.98
CA GLY A 446 6.58 -9.86 38.70
C GLY A 446 5.81 -11.09 39.22
N ASN A 447 4.57 -10.92 39.70
CA ASN A 447 3.79 -11.97 40.34
C ASN A 447 2.84 -12.66 39.36
N ILE A 448 3.38 -13.30 38.33
CA ILE A 448 2.58 -14.08 37.38
C ILE A 448 2.33 -15.48 38.00
N PRO A 449 1.06 -15.89 38.24
CA PRO A 449 0.78 -17.20 38.83
C PRO A 449 1.36 -18.34 37.98
N GLN A 450 2.02 -19.29 38.64
CA GLN A 450 2.51 -20.51 38.01
C GLN A 450 1.31 -21.26 37.37
N GLY A 451 1.32 -21.43 36.03
CA GLY A 451 0.21 -22.01 35.27
C GLY A 451 -0.73 -20.99 34.58
N ALA A 452 -0.46 -19.69 34.71
CA ALA A 452 -1.13 -18.63 33.94
C ALA A 452 -0.20 -17.91 32.94
N ILE A 453 1.09 -18.31 32.89
CA ILE A 453 2.13 -17.65 32.10
C ILE A 453 1.74 -17.55 30.61
N ASP A 454 1.22 -18.63 30.00
CA ASP A 454 0.88 -18.61 28.58
C ASP A 454 -0.28 -17.62 28.30
N ARG A 455 -1.36 -17.69 29.08
CA ARG A 455 -2.47 -16.73 28.97
C ARG A 455 -2.03 -15.28 29.20
N TYR A 456 -1.07 -15.09 30.11
CA TYR A 456 -0.52 -13.78 30.41
C TYR A 456 0.31 -13.24 29.23
N ARG A 457 1.18 -14.06 28.64
CA ARG A 457 1.94 -13.73 27.44
C ARG A 457 1.03 -13.38 26.27
N SER A 458 0.00 -14.18 26.00
CA SER A 458 -0.99 -13.86 24.97
C SER A 458 -1.74 -12.54 25.26
N SER A 459 -1.98 -12.21 26.53
CA SER A 459 -2.61 -10.94 26.91
C SER A 459 -1.71 -9.74 26.62
N ILE A 460 -0.39 -9.86 26.87
CA ILE A 460 0.60 -8.83 26.53
C ILE A 460 0.71 -8.69 25.01
N SER A 461 0.80 -9.82 24.29
CA SER A 461 0.84 -9.87 22.83
C SER A 461 -0.39 -9.18 22.21
N ASN A 462 -1.59 -9.43 22.75
CA ASN A 462 -2.81 -8.74 22.33
C ASN A 462 -2.76 -7.23 22.60
N ALA A 463 -2.18 -6.79 23.72
CA ALA A 463 -1.98 -5.37 24.01
C ALA A 463 -0.98 -4.71 23.04
N LEU A 464 0.07 -5.44 22.65
CA LEU A 464 1.04 -5.00 21.63
C LEU A 464 0.48 -5.04 20.19
N HIS A 465 -0.71 -5.60 19.98
CA HIS A 465 -1.41 -5.66 18.69
C HIS A 465 -2.82 -5.04 18.76
N HIS A 466 -3.03 -4.10 19.67
CA HIS A 466 -4.35 -3.56 19.94
C HIS A 466 -4.93 -2.85 18.70
N TRP A 467 -6.16 -3.21 18.31
CA TRP A 467 -6.80 -2.76 17.06
C TRP A 467 -7.25 -1.29 17.07
N ASN A 468 -7.39 -0.69 18.25
CA ASN A 468 -7.69 0.74 18.37
C ASN A 468 -6.61 1.56 17.62
N PRO A 469 -7.00 2.43 16.67
CA PRO A 469 -6.08 3.11 15.76
C PRO A 469 -5.08 4.04 16.46
N TYR A 470 -5.46 4.62 17.62
CA TYR A 470 -4.54 5.46 18.40
C TYR A 470 -3.41 4.62 18.99
N ILE A 471 -3.75 3.45 19.52
CA ILE A 471 -2.76 2.55 20.09
C ILE A 471 -1.83 1.99 19.02
N ASP A 472 -2.39 1.49 17.92
CA ASP A 472 -1.62 1.03 16.75
C ASP A 472 -0.64 2.11 16.27
N PHE A 473 -1.09 3.36 16.15
CA PHE A 473 -0.24 4.50 15.77
C PHE A 473 0.99 4.67 16.67
N PHE A 474 0.81 4.61 17.99
CA PHE A 474 1.91 4.76 18.95
C PHE A 474 2.82 3.54 18.99
N LEU A 475 2.26 2.33 18.93
CA LEU A 475 3.03 1.07 18.91
C LEU A 475 3.99 1.00 17.72
N ARG A 476 3.54 1.41 16.52
CA ARG A 476 4.38 1.46 15.32
C ARG A 476 5.50 2.50 15.38
N ARG A 477 5.46 3.42 16.35
CA ARG A 477 6.47 4.47 16.59
C ARG A 477 7.40 4.16 17.77
N LEU A 478 7.25 3.00 18.40
CA LEU A 478 8.26 2.50 19.32
C LEU A 478 9.55 2.16 18.55
N VAL A 479 10.68 2.58 19.11
CA VAL A 479 12.02 2.17 18.67
C VAL A 479 12.63 1.37 19.82
N VAL A 480 12.72 0.06 19.65
CA VAL A 480 12.98 -0.85 20.77
C VAL A 480 14.41 -1.34 20.72
N LYS A 481 15.15 -1.23 21.83
CA LYS A 481 16.43 -1.92 21.99
C LYS A 481 16.18 -3.34 22.48
N HIS A 482 16.52 -4.34 21.66
CA HIS A 482 16.34 -5.75 21.99
C HIS A 482 17.33 -6.64 21.23
N GLU A 483 17.59 -7.86 21.72
CA GLU A 483 18.33 -8.87 20.96
C GLU A 483 17.57 -9.20 19.69
N SER A 484 18.27 -9.29 18.57
CA SER A 484 17.70 -9.83 17.34
C SER A 484 17.70 -11.36 17.40
N GLU A 485 16.72 -11.99 16.75
CA GLU A 485 16.57 -13.44 16.70
C GLU A 485 17.77 -14.10 15.99
N TRP A 486 18.45 -13.36 15.11
CA TRP A 486 19.44 -13.85 14.15
C TRP A 486 20.90 -13.96 14.64
N HIS A 487 21.17 -13.69 15.93
CA HIS A 487 22.52 -13.76 16.53
C HIS A 487 22.74 -15.04 17.38
N GLY A 488 23.86 -15.73 17.15
CA GLY A 488 24.42 -16.79 18.00
C GLY A 488 23.80 -18.19 17.87
N GLY A 489 22.82 -18.37 16.99
CA GLY A 489 22.23 -19.67 16.66
C GLY A 489 21.63 -20.39 17.87
N SER A 490 21.50 -21.71 17.77
CA SER A 490 20.90 -22.57 18.79
C SER A 490 21.68 -22.64 20.11
N THR A 491 22.94 -22.20 20.10
CA THR A 491 23.82 -22.18 21.28
C THR A 491 23.70 -20.89 22.10
N ASN A 492 23.02 -19.86 21.56
CA ASN A 492 22.86 -18.59 22.27
C ASN A 492 22.02 -18.80 23.54
N PRO A 493 22.45 -18.29 24.71
CA PRO A 493 21.72 -18.42 25.97
C PRO A 493 20.25 -17.98 25.91
N LYS A 494 19.90 -17.02 25.04
CA LYS A 494 18.52 -16.53 24.88
C LYS A 494 17.52 -17.62 24.51
N TRP A 495 17.97 -18.67 23.82
CA TRP A 495 17.13 -19.78 23.38
C TRP A 495 16.99 -20.89 24.42
N ASN A 496 17.79 -20.90 25.48
CA ASN A 496 17.82 -22.00 26.46
C ASN A 496 16.43 -22.35 27.02
N SER A 497 15.64 -21.33 27.39
CA SER A 497 14.29 -21.54 27.92
C SER A 497 13.31 -22.06 26.87
N VAL A 498 13.44 -21.63 25.60
CA VAL A 498 12.61 -22.13 24.50
C VAL A 498 12.96 -23.58 24.19
N LEU A 499 14.24 -23.88 24.02
CA LEU A 499 14.70 -25.24 23.69
C LEU A 499 14.40 -26.25 24.82
N ALA A 500 14.35 -25.79 26.08
CA ALA A 500 13.99 -26.64 27.21
C ALA A 500 12.52 -27.09 27.21
N THR A 501 11.63 -26.44 26.46
CA THR A 501 10.22 -26.88 26.31
C THR A 501 10.05 -27.97 25.26
N MET A 502 11.11 -28.28 24.50
CA MET A 502 11.09 -29.20 23.36
C MET A 502 11.91 -30.45 23.66
N THR A 503 11.55 -31.57 23.03
CA THR A 503 12.29 -32.83 23.12
C THR A 503 12.34 -33.53 21.77
N GLY A 504 13.21 -34.55 21.64
CA GLY A 504 13.26 -35.42 20.47
C GLY A 504 13.49 -34.67 19.16
N GLU A 505 12.69 -35.01 18.15
CA GLU A 505 12.83 -34.54 16.77
C GLU A 505 12.55 -33.04 16.63
N SER A 506 11.56 -32.49 17.32
CA SER A 506 11.24 -31.05 17.28
C SER A 506 12.40 -30.21 17.80
N LEU A 507 13.06 -30.66 18.88
CA LEU A 507 14.26 -29.99 19.40
C LEU A 507 15.40 -29.99 18.37
N ALA A 508 15.63 -31.12 17.69
CA ALA A 508 16.67 -31.21 16.68
C ALA A 508 16.37 -30.29 15.48
N TYR A 509 15.13 -30.29 14.99
CA TYR A 509 14.69 -29.41 13.91
C TYR A 509 14.85 -27.94 14.26
N VAL A 510 14.37 -27.50 15.44
CA VAL A 510 14.46 -26.08 15.83
C VAL A 510 15.91 -25.64 16.03
N LYS A 511 16.79 -26.49 16.57
CA LYS A 511 18.23 -26.17 16.65
C LYS A 511 18.82 -25.97 15.26
N GLN A 512 18.54 -26.89 14.34
CA GLN A 512 18.99 -26.77 12.94
C GLN A 512 18.47 -25.49 12.29
N TRP A 513 17.19 -25.16 12.50
CA TRP A 513 16.58 -23.95 11.97
C TRP A 513 17.27 -22.68 12.51
N LEU A 514 17.50 -22.62 13.83
CA LEU A 514 18.19 -21.49 14.47
C LEU A 514 19.62 -21.33 13.95
N ASP A 515 20.36 -22.43 13.79
CA ASP A 515 21.73 -22.40 13.27
C ASP A 515 21.76 -22.02 11.78
N ALA A 516 20.78 -22.48 11.00
CA ALA A 516 20.66 -22.14 9.59
C ALA A 516 20.31 -20.66 9.39
N HIS A 517 19.53 -20.03 10.27
CA HIS A 517 19.13 -18.61 10.15
C HIS A 517 20.11 -17.65 10.85
N GLU A 518 21.11 -18.16 11.54
CA GLU A 518 22.17 -17.36 12.13
C GLU A 518 23.01 -16.69 11.03
N TRP A 519 23.12 -15.36 11.12
CA TRP A 519 23.98 -14.58 10.23
C TRP A 519 24.73 -13.46 10.94
N MET A 520 24.18 -12.93 12.04
CA MET A 520 24.72 -11.72 12.68
C MET A 520 26.13 -11.89 13.21
N SER A 521 26.47 -13.06 13.77
CA SER A 521 27.83 -13.34 14.28
C SER A 521 28.89 -13.30 13.17
N GLN A 522 28.47 -13.42 11.91
CA GLN A 522 29.34 -13.47 10.74
C GLN A 522 29.50 -12.09 10.07
N VAL A 523 28.75 -11.07 10.49
CA VAL A 523 28.78 -9.71 9.93
C VAL A 523 29.49 -8.77 10.91
N PRO A 524 30.58 -8.07 10.51
CA PRO A 524 31.38 -7.25 11.42
C PRO A 524 30.60 -6.22 12.25
N GLU A 525 29.54 -5.66 11.69
CA GLU A 525 28.70 -4.67 12.36
C GLU A 525 27.77 -5.26 13.44
N PHE A 526 27.50 -6.57 13.40
CA PHE A 526 26.56 -7.26 14.29
C PHE A 526 27.17 -8.45 15.03
N ASN A 527 28.49 -8.67 14.91
CA ASN A 527 29.17 -9.83 15.50
C ASN A 527 29.36 -9.75 17.02
N LYS A 528 28.91 -8.65 17.63
CA LYS A 528 28.85 -8.52 19.07
C LYS A 528 27.49 -9.01 19.53
N ASP A 529 27.49 -9.85 20.55
CA ASP A 529 26.30 -10.41 21.19
C ASP A 529 25.56 -9.36 22.04
N GLU A 530 25.21 -8.24 21.41
CA GLU A 530 24.62 -7.01 21.97
C GLU A 530 23.27 -6.73 21.31
N ALA A 531 22.35 -6.13 22.07
CA ALA A 531 21.07 -5.69 21.55
C ALA A 531 21.20 -4.51 20.58
N VAL A 532 20.36 -4.53 19.55
CA VAL A 532 20.27 -3.49 18.52
C VAL A 532 18.93 -2.76 18.61
N TRP A 533 18.84 -1.59 17.98
CA TRP A 533 17.60 -0.85 17.86
C TRP A 533 16.77 -1.35 16.69
N HIS A 534 15.50 -1.62 16.93
CA HIS A 534 14.53 -2.08 15.94
C HIS A 534 13.52 -0.97 15.67
N PHE A 535 13.11 -0.85 14.41
CA PHE A 535 12.11 0.11 13.96
C PHE A 535 11.02 -0.60 13.16
N HIS A 536 9.78 -0.13 13.26
CA HIS A 536 8.73 -0.58 12.35
C HIS A 536 9.11 -0.22 10.90
N PRO A 537 9.28 -1.20 9.98
CA PRO A 537 9.86 -0.94 8.66
C PRO A 537 9.10 0.07 7.79
N VAL A 538 7.76 0.03 7.82
CA VAL A 538 6.93 0.98 7.05
C VAL A 538 6.84 2.36 7.71
N GLU A 539 6.47 2.42 9.00
CA GLU A 539 6.22 3.68 9.72
C GLU A 539 7.46 4.57 9.79
N PHE A 540 8.60 4.02 10.21
CA PHE A 540 9.82 4.81 10.34
C PHE A 540 10.28 5.39 9.00
N LEU A 541 10.29 4.56 7.95
CA LEU A 541 10.80 4.97 6.64
C LEU A 541 9.86 5.92 5.90
N ALA A 542 8.53 5.80 6.11
CA ALA A 542 7.56 6.76 5.60
C ALA A 542 7.79 8.17 6.16
N VAL A 543 8.15 8.29 7.44
CA VAL A 543 8.38 9.60 8.09
C VAL A 543 9.70 10.23 7.65
N ILE A 544 10.78 9.44 7.53
CA ILE A 544 12.11 9.98 7.11
C ILE A 544 12.32 10.04 5.59
N SER A 545 11.28 9.71 4.82
CA SER A 545 11.26 9.82 3.36
C SER A 545 11.44 11.28 2.91
N PHE A 546 12.03 11.48 1.73
CA PHE A 546 11.95 12.76 1.02
C PHE A 546 10.73 12.70 0.10
N VAL A 547 9.89 13.73 0.14
CA VAL A 547 8.88 13.96 -0.90
C VAL A 547 9.53 14.84 -1.95
N ASP A 548 9.81 14.28 -3.13
CA ASP A 548 10.12 15.10 -4.30
C ASP A 548 8.80 15.63 -4.86
N HIS A 549 8.53 16.92 -4.64
CA HIS A 549 7.35 17.60 -5.20
C HIS A 549 7.26 17.46 -6.73
N SER A 550 8.36 17.16 -7.43
CA SER A 550 8.36 16.91 -8.87
C SER A 550 7.67 15.60 -9.28
N GLU A 551 7.61 14.59 -8.42
CA GLU A 551 6.82 13.37 -8.69
C GLU A 551 5.33 13.61 -8.46
N ILE A 552 4.96 14.39 -7.45
CA ILE A 552 3.56 14.80 -7.21
C ILE A 552 3.04 15.60 -8.41
N ASP A 553 3.81 16.56 -8.91
CA ASP A 553 3.43 17.34 -10.10
C ASP A 553 3.31 16.47 -11.35
N LYS A 554 4.13 15.42 -11.51
CA LYS A 554 4.02 14.45 -12.62
C LYS A 554 2.82 13.54 -12.49
N VAL A 555 2.53 13.04 -11.29
CA VAL A 555 1.34 12.21 -11.02
C VAL A 555 0.07 13.04 -11.21
N LEU A 556 0.00 14.25 -10.64
CA LEU A 556 -1.11 15.17 -10.85
C LEU A 556 -1.23 15.59 -12.31
N SER A 557 -0.13 15.86 -13.02
CA SER A 557 -0.17 16.17 -14.45
C SER A 557 -0.65 14.99 -15.30
N SER A 558 -0.20 13.77 -15.00
CA SER A 558 -0.63 12.57 -15.72
C SER A 558 -2.09 12.22 -15.45
N GLN A 559 -2.56 12.36 -14.20
CA GLN A 559 -3.98 12.23 -13.85
C GLN A 559 -4.82 13.33 -14.51
N TYR A 560 -4.35 14.58 -14.52
CA TYR A 560 -5.00 15.70 -15.20
C TYR A 560 -5.09 15.48 -16.73
N LEU A 561 -4.03 14.98 -17.37
CA LEU A 561 -4.01 14.61 -18.80
C LEU A 561 -4.96 13.42 -19.10
N ALA A 562 -5.02 12.43 -18.20
CA ALA A 562 -5.94 11.30 -18.31
C ALA A 562 -7.41 11.70 -18.11
N ILE A 563 -7.68 12.72 -17.29
CA ILE A 563 -9.00 13.31 -17.08
C ILE A 563 -9.42 14.17 -18.28
N LYS A 564 -8.51 15.00 -18.82
CA LYS A 564 -8.78 15.92 -19.93
C LYS A 564 -9.17 15.22 -21.25
N ASN A 565 -8.74 13.97 -21.44
CA ASN A 565 -9.02 13.20 -22.64
C ASN A 565 -10.30 12.33 -22.56
N ARG A 566 -11.08 12.42 -21.47
CA ARG A 566 -12.32 11.64 -21.30
C ARG A 566 -13.46 12.16 -22.18
N LYS A 567 -14.26 11.24 -22.73
CA LYS A 567 -15.38 11.56 -23.62
C LYS A 567 -16.58 12.00 -22.77
N THR A 568 -16.93 13.28 -22.85
CA THR A 568 -18.05 13.89 -22.12
C THR A 568 -19.40 13.62 -22.79
N ILE A 569 -20.43 13.41 -21.97
CA ILE A 569 -21.80 13.10 -22.38
C ILE A 569 -22.66 14.37 -22.32
N TYR A 570 -23.52 14.59 -23.33
CA TYR A 570 -24.37 15.78 -23.45
C TYR A 570 -25.84 15.41 -23.67
N ASN A 571 -26.76 16.05 -22.96
CA ASN A 571 -28.19 16.04 -23.30
C ASN A 571 -28.54 17.25 -24.17
N LYS A 572 -28.99 17.02 -25.42
CA LYS A 572 -29.19 18.08 -26.43
C LYS A 572 -30.65 18.53 -26.64
N ALA A 573 -31.63 17.99 -25.91
CA ALA A 573 -33.02 18.07 -26.37
C ALA A 573 -33.93 19.11 -25.69
N TYR A 574 -33.69 19.56 -24.44
CA TYR A 574 -34.65 20.44 -23.74
C TYR A 574 -34.01 21.44 -22.77
N PRO A 575 -34.59 22.65 -22.58
CA PRO A 575 -34.20 23.59 -21.52
C PRO A 575 -34.33 22.95 -20.14
N GLN A 576 -33.28 23.04 -19.33
CA GLN A 576 -33.19 22.39 -18.04
C GLN A 576 -33.27 23.39 -16.88
N LEU A 577 -33.98 23.01 -15.82
CA LEU A 577 -34.01 23.70 -14.53
C LEU A 577 -33.05 22.97 -13.58
N GLU A 578 -32.08 23.71 -13.04
CA GLU A 578 -31.11 23.18 -12.07
C GLU A 578 -31.82 22.76 -10.78
N ILE A 579 -31.46 21.58 -10.26
CA ILE A 579 -32.00 21.07 -9.00
C ILE A 579 -31.41 21.92 -7.86
N PRO A 580 -32.23 22.46 -6.94
CA PRO A 580 -31.70 23.19 -5.79
C PRO A 580 -30.75 22.33 -4.95
N ARG A 581 -29.66 22.95 -4.46
CA ARG A 581 -28.59 22.26 -3.69
C ARG A 581 -29.10 21.46 -2.50
N LYS A 582 -30.20 21.90 -1.86
CA LYS A 582 -30.87 21.19 -0.74
C LYS A 582 -31.36 19.77 -1.09
N TYR A 583 -31.46 19.40 -2.36
CA TYR A 583 -31.86 18.07 -2.83
C TYR A 583 -30.70 17.26 -3.43
N ILE A 584 -29.49 17.83 -3.47
CA ILE A 584 -28.32 17.18 -4.06
C ILE A 584 -27.38 16.76 -2.95
N TYR A 585 -26.95 15.51 -3.03
CA TYR A 585 -26.01 14.90 -2.11
C TYR A 585 -24.75 14.45 -2.86
N ARG A 586 -23.64 14.29 -2.14
CA ARG A 586 -22.46 13.56 -2.56
C ARG A 586 -22.52 12.16 -1.99
N LEU A 587 -22.41 11.16 -2.86
CA LEU A 587 -22.36 9.75 -2.48
C LEU A 587 -20.91 9.37 -2.17
N VAL A 588 -20.65 8.93 -0.93
CA VAL A 588 -19.31 8.63 -0.42
C VAL A 588 -19.29 7.26 0.24
N ILE A 589 -18.18 6.53 0.10
CA ILE A 589 -17.91 5.30 0.87
C ILE A 589 -17.22 5.68 2.18
N LEU A 590 -17.78 5.24 3.31
CA LEU A 590 -17.21 5.46 4.64
C LEU A 590 -16.15 4.42 5.00
N ASP A 591 -16.51 3.15 4.90
CA ASP A 591 -15.66 2.00 5.18
C ASP A 591 -16.22 0.75 4.48
N GLY A 592 -15.36 -0.10 3.91
CA GLY A 592 -15.76 -1.28 3.14
C GLY A 592 -16.77 -0.98 2.02
N GLU A 593 -17.97 -1.56 2.12
CA GLU A 593 -19.09 -1.34 1.17
C GLU A 593 -20.21 -0.43 1.72
N LEU A 594 -19.92 0.38 2.74
CA LEU A 594 -20.90 1.25 3.39
C LEU A 594 -20.89 2.67 2.80
N TYR A 595 -22.07 3.14 2.39
CA TYR A 595 -22.28 4.41 1.72
C TYR A 595 -23.01 5.41 2.62
N ILE A 596 -22.72 6.70 2.42
CA ILE A 596 -23.43 7.81 3.05
C ILE A 596 -23.66 8.93 2.03
N LEU A 597 -24.75 9.67 2.22
CA LEU A 597 -25.09 10.87 1.44
C LEU A 597 -24.74 12.12 2.24
N TYR A 598 -23.77 12.89 1.74
CA TYR A 598 -23.45 14.21 2.27
C TYR A 598 -24.21 15.30 1.50
N PRO A 599 -25.11 16.06 2.12
CA PRO A 599 -25.85 17.11 1.42
C PRO A 599 -24.92 18.22 0.92
N LEU A 600 -25.24 18.80 -0.24
CA LEU A 600 -24.55 19.99 -0.77
C LEU A 600 -24.98 21.30 -0.14
N ASP A 601 -26.09 21.27 0.59
CA ASP A 601 -26.48 22.29 1.54
C ASP A 601 -25.89 21.89 2.90
N GLU A 602 -24.84 22.59 3.31
CA GLU A 602 -24.06 22.28 4.52
C GLU A 602 -24.86 22.48 5.82
N SER A 603 -26.06 23.06 5.74
CA SER A 603 -27.00 23.15 6.87
C SER A 603 -27.75 21.84 7.18
N LEU A 604 -27.67 20.84 6.29
CA LEU A 604 -28.32 19.55 6.42
C LEU A 604 -27.35 18.47 6.93
N SER A 605 -27.86 17.52 7.71
CA SER A 605 -27.06 16.39 8.20
C SER A 605 -26.88 15.30 7.12
N PRO A 606 -25.77 14.55 7.14
CA PRO A 606 -25.61 13.38 6.29
C PRO A 606 -26.70 12.33 6.53
N VAL A 607 -27.10 11.63 5.47
CA VAL A 607 -28.19 10.65 5.50
C VAL A 607 -27.72 9.31 4.96
N ILE A 608 -28.21 8.22 5.54
CA ILE A 608 -27.97 6.86 5.02
C ILE A 608 -28.77 6.71 3.71
N PRO A 609 -28.15 6.31 2.58
CA PRO A 609 -28.87 6.13 1.33
C PRO A 609 -29.86 4.98 1.44
N SER A 610 -31.11 5.23 1.03
CA SER A 610 -32.18 4.24 0.93
C SER A 610 -32.90 4.35 -0.41
N GLY A 611 -33.50 3.24 -0.84
CA GLY A 611 -34.28 3.17 -2.08
C GLY A 611 -33.48 3.52 -3.34
N LYS A 612 -34.15 4.15 -4.32
CA LYS A 612 -33.58 4.51 -5.62
C LYS A 612 -33.01 5.93 -5.63
N LEU A 613 -31.72 6.07 -5.93
CA LEU A 613 -31.03 7.34 -6.14
C LEU A 613 -30.68 7.53 -7.61
N THR A 614 -30.89 8.74 -8.14
CA THR A 614 -30.27 9.14 -9.42
C THR A 614 -28.85 9.60 -9.13
N ILE A 615 -27.87 9.06 -9.86
CA ILE A 615 -26.45 9.37 -9.71
C ILE A 615 -25.87 10.03 -10.95
N VAL A 616 -24.98 11.00 -10.77
CA VAL A 616 -24.21 11.63 -11.85
C VAL A 616 -22.80 11.99 -11.45
N VAL A 617 -21.88 11.87 -12.40
CA VAL A 617 -20.51 12.39 -12.31
C VAL A 617 -20.40 13.52 -13.33
N LEU A 618 -20.17 14.75 -12.85
CA LEU A 618 -20.03 15.90 -13.73
C LEU A 618 -18.65 15.88 -14.41
N ALA A 619 -18.57 16.33 -15.66
CA ALA A 619 -17.28 16.43 -16.37
C ALA A 619 -16.34 17.47 -15.76
N GLU A 620 -16.88 18.52 -15.15
CA GLU A 620 -16.13 19.54 -14.40
C GLU A 620 -15.61 19.02 -13.05
N GLU A 621 -16.22 17.95 -12.51
CA GLU A 621 -15.86 17.36 -11.22
C GLU A 621 -15.79 15.82 -11.31
N PRO A 622 -14.79 15.29 -12.05
CA PRO A 622 -14.70 13.88 -12.42
C PRO A 622 -14.37 12.94 -11.26
N GLY A 623 -14.19 13.45 -10.04
CA GLY A 623 -13.92 12.67 -8.83
C GLY A 623 -15.14 12.53 -7.91
N CYS A 624 -16.27 13.16 -8.24
CA CYS A 624 -17.43 13.23 -7.36
C CYS A 624 -18.65 12.54 -7.96
N VAL A 625 -19.31 11.70 -7.17
CA VAL A 625 -20.61 11.11 -7.50
C VAL A 625 -21.68 11.91 -6.78
N TYR A 626 -22.46 12.65 -7.55
CA TYR A 626 -23.64 13.37 -7.08
C TYR A 626 -24.84 12.46 -7.09
N ALA A 627 -25.71 12.57 -6.09
CA ALA A 627 -26.91 11.75 -5.94
C ALA A 627 -28.12 12.59 -5.52
N PHE A 628 -29.30 12.22 -5.98
CA PHE A 628 -30.56 12.86 -5.55
C PHE A 628 -31.75 11.91 -5.71
N GLN A 629 -32.83 12.15 -4.94
CA GLN A 629 -34.06 11.37 -5.01
C GLN A 629 -35.18 12.13 -5.73
N HIS A 630 -35.81 11.50 -6.71
CA HIS A 630 -36.94 12.10 -7.43
C HIS A 630 -38.16 12.35 -6.53
N ASN A 631 -38.42 11.48 -5.54
CA ASN A 631 -39.57 11.62 -4.65
C ASN A 631 -39.45 12.86 -3.75
N GLU A 632 -38.26 13.13 -3.22
CA GLU A 632 -37.97 14.33 -2.42
C GLU A 632 -38.20 15.59 -3.24
N ILE A 633 -37.67 15.62 -4.47
CA ILE A 633 -37.85 16.76 -5.39
C ILE A 633 -39.34 16.95 -5.76
N PHE A 634 -40.07 15.86 -6.02
CA PHE A 634 -41.48 15.91 -6.39
C PHE A 634 -42.42 16.37 -5.26
N SER A 635 -41.99 16.20 -4.01
CA SER A 635 -42.73 16.70 -2.85
C SER A 635 -42.74 18.24 -2.78
N ASP A 636 -41.75 18.91 -3.39
CA ASP A 636 -41.70 20.37 -3.50
C ASP A 636 -42.71 20.85 -4.55
N THR A 637 -43.80 21.46 -4.06
CA THR A 637 -44.91 21.90 -4.92
C THR A 637 -44.50 23.01 -5.88
N GLU A 638 -43.50 23.83 -5.54
CA GLU A 638 -43.01 24.90 -6.40
C GLU A 638 -42.19 24.34 -7.57
N LEU A 639 -41.28 23.40 -7.29
CA LEU A 639 -40.50 22.71 -8.32
C LEU A 639 -41.39 21.86 -9.22
N ARG A 640 -42.35 21.13 -8.63
CA ARG A 640 -43.31 20.31 -9.39
C ARG A 640 -44.14 21.13 -10.37
N ASN A 641 -44.56 22.33 -9.99
CA ASN A 641 -45.34 23.22 -10.86
C ASN A 641 -44.50 23.83 -12.00
N LYS A 642 -43.18 23.93 -11.83
CA LYS A 642 -42.21 24.42 -12.82
C LYS A 642 -41.71 23.33 -13.79
N ALA A 643 -42.09 22.05 -13.60
CA ALA A 643 -41.64 20.93 -14.44
C ALA A 643 -42.70 20.49 -15.48
N SER A 644 -42.26 20.08 -16.68
CA SER A 644 -43.17 19.71 -17.78
C SER A 644 -43.56 18.23 -17.77
N GLY A 645 -44.87 17.94 -17.81
CA GLY A 645 -45.41 16.57 -17.94
C GLY A 645 -45.26 15.71 -16.68
N PRO A 646 -45.81 14.48 -16.68
CA PRO A 646 -45.76 13.59 -15.53
C PRO A 646 -44.42 12.82 -15.50
N ILE A 647 -43.28 13.52 -15.42
CA ILE A 647 -41.89 13.03 -15.23
C ILE A 647 -41.05 13.06 -16.52
N ASN A 648 -40.12 14.01 -16.61
CA ASN A 648 -38.92 13.94 -17.46
C ASN A 648 -37.74 14.53 -16.67
N TYR A 649 -37.05 13.70 -15.89
CA TYR A 649 -35.77 14.05 -15.25
C TYR A 649 -34.65 13.84 -16.27
N GLY A 650 -33.83 14.86 -16.52
CA GLY A 650 -32.53 14.66 -17.15
C GLY A 650 -31.50 14.23 -16.09
N HIS A 651 -30.48 13.50 -16.52
CA HIS A 651 -29.27 13.11 -15.79
C HIS A 651 -28.88 14.09 -14.66
N SER A 652 -28.79 15.40 -14.92
CA SER A 652 -28.36 16.41 -13.94
C SER A 652 -29.38 17.53 -13.67
N SER A 653 -30.67 17.40 -14.07
CA SER A 653 -31.62 18.51 -14.08
C SER A 653 -33.10 18.14 -14.35
N LEU A 654 -34.03 19.08 -14.14
CA LEU A 654 -35.47 18.94 -14.41
C LEU A 654 -35.87 19.54 -15.77
N ALA A 655 -36.75 18.89 -16.55
CA ALA A 655 -37.31 19.50 -17.77
C ALA A 655 -38.32 20.61 -17.44
N TYR A 656 -38.09 21.83 -17.94
CA TYR A 656 -38.81 23.05 -17.55
C TYR A 656 -40.21 23.22 -18.20
N LYS A 657 -41.16 23.82 -17.46
CA LYS A 657 -42.48 24.30 -17.92
C LYS A 657 -42.56 25.81 -17.70
N ASN A 658 -42.67 26.59 -18.77
CA ASN A 658 -43.27 27.93 -18.68
C ASN A 658 -44.43 28.00 -19.65
N ASN A 659 -45.49 28.68 -19.23
CA ASN A 659 -46.78 28.82 -19.90
C ASN A 659 -46.73 28.74 -21.43
N GLY A 660 -47.25 27.66 -22.00
CA GLY A 660 -47.49 27.52 -23.43
C GLY A 660 -46.28 27.00 -24.23
N LEU A 661 -46.58 26.15 -25.20
CA LEU A 661 -45.69 25.54 -26.18
C LEU A 661 -44.95 26.54 -27.11
N GLU A 662 -44.80 27.82 -26.75
CA GLU A 662 -44.38 28.87 -27.69
C GLU A 662 -42.88 29.25 -27.69
N ILE A 663 -42.02 28.73 -26.80
CA ILE A 663 -40.58 29.06 -26.82
C ILE A 663 -39.67 27.87 -27.19
N VAL A 664 -40.23 26.72 -27.62
CA VAL A 664 -39.37 25.59 -28.03
C VAL A 664 -38.85 25.76 -29.47
N PHE A 665 -39.43 26.64 -30.30
CA PHE A 665 -38.96 26.88 -31.66
C PHE A 665 -39.18 28.31 -32.15
N GLU A 666 -38.73 29.33 -31.43
CA GLU A 666 -38.54 30.63 -32.10
C GLU A 666 -37.40 30.47 -33.13
N LEU A 667 -37.78 30.55 -34.40
CA LEU A 667 -36.90 30.64 -35.56
C LEU A 667 -36.03 31.90 -35.44
N GLY A 668 -34.97 31.82 -34.63
CA GLY A 668 -34.05 32.94 -34.39
C GLY A 668 -33.03 32.73 -33.27
N ASP A 669 -33.21 31.79 -32.34
CA ASP A 669 -32.29 31.66 -31.19
C ASP A 669 -30.95 31.01 -31.59
N THR A 670 -29.85 31.70 -31.34
CA THR A 670 -28.48 31.30 -31.72
C THR A 670 -28.02 30.04 -30.96
N SER A 671 -27.11 29.26 -31.54
CA SER A 671 -26.60 28.00 -30.94
C SER A 671 -26.00 28.19 -29.53
N ILE A 672 -25.51 29.39 -29.20
CA ILE A 672 -24.90 29.74 -27.91
C ILE A 672 -25.95 29.85 -26.80
N ASN A 673 -27.11 30.46 -27.07
CA ASN A 673 -28.22 30.56 -26.11
C ASN A 673 -28.90 29.22 -25.82
N ARG A 674 -28.81 28.26 -26.75
CA ARG A 674 -29.30 26.89 -26.54
C ARG A 674 -28.38 26.10 -25.60
N LEU A 675 -27.07 26.33 -25.67
CA LEU A 675 -26.07 25.67 -24.82
C LEU A 675 -26.12 26.18 -23.37
N SER A 676 -26.41 27.46 -23.14
CA SER A 676 -26.52 28.03 -21.78
C SER A 676 -27.76 27.54 -20.99
N LYS A 677 -28.66 26.79 -21.65
CA LYS A 677 -29.88 26.21 -21.06
C LYS A 677 -29.86 24.67 -21.06
N ALA A 678 -28.75 24.07 -21.48
CA ALA A 678 -28.58 22.62 -21.56
C ALA A 678 -28.10 22.02 -20.22
N ALA A 679 -28.30 20.71 -20.04
CA ALA A 679 -27.75 19.99 -18.89
C ALA A 679 -26.21 20.08 -18.90
N LYS A 680 -25.61 20.20 -17.72
CA LYS A 680 -24.14 20.15 -17.56
C LYS A 680 -23.60 18.84 -18.14
N PRO A 681 -22.42 18.85 -18.79
CA PRO A 681 -21.81 17.63 -19.31
C PRO A 681 -21.47 16.67 -18.16
N VAL A 682 -21.77 15.39 -18.37
CA VAL A 682 -21.51 14.32 -17.39
C VAL A 682 -20.55 13.27 -17.98
N LEU A 683 -19.89 12.53 -17.10
CA LEU A 683 -19.04 11.39 -17.46
C LEU A 683 -19.75 10.06 -17.21
N ILE A 684 -20.53 9.99 -16.13
CA ILE A 684 -21.35 8.83 -15.74
C ILE A 684 -22.71 9.36 -15.28
N ALA A 685 -23.76 8.63 -15.62
CA ALA A 685 -25.11 8.92 -15.16
C ALA A 685 -25.96 7.65 -15.16
N GLY A 686 -26.82 7.51 -14.15
CA GLY A 686 -27.68 6.34 -14.01
C GLY A 686 -28.40 6.32 -12.67
N HIS A 687 -28.78 5.13 -12.20
CA HIS A 687 -29.40 4.96 -10.89
C HIS A 687 -28.59 4.02 -9.99
N ALA A 688 -28.56 4.34 -8.69
CA ALA A 688 -28.04 3.47 -7.65
C ALA A 688 -29.18 2.99 -6.75
N TYR A 689 -29.19 1.70 -6.40
CA TYR A 689 -30.25 1.07 -5.64
C TYR A 689 -29.74 0.59 -4.28
N PHE A 690 -30.42 1.04 -3.24
CA PHE A 690 -30.20 0.71 -1.84
C PHE A 690 -31.46 0.03 -1.27
N PRO A 691 -31.36 -0.70 -0.14
CA PRO A 691 -32.54 -1.20 0.57
C PRO A 691 -33.53 -0.08 0.91
N GLU A 692 -34.83 -0.38 0.92
CA GLU A 692 -35.90 0.58 1.24
C GLU A 692 -35.92 0.99 2.72
N ASP A 693 -35.54 0.07 3.61
CA ASP A 693 -35.41 0.34 5.04
C ASP A 693 -34.00 0.85 5.37
N ASP A 694 -33.90 1.90 6.18
CA ASP A 694 -32.63 2.28 6.80
C ASP A 694 -32.20 1.14 7.74
N ASN A 695 -31.00 0.59 7.52
CA ASN A 695 -30.43 -0.41 8.42
C ASN A 695 -29.37 0.26 9.32
N PRO A 696 -29.76 0.85 10.47
CA PRO A 696 -28.86 1.62 11.31
C PRO A 696 -27.78 0.77 12.02
N VAL A 697 -27.81 -0.56 11.90
CA VAL A 697 -26.88 -1.47 12.60
C VAL A 697 -25.43 -1.35 12.09
N PHE A 698 -25.22 -0.96 10.82
CA PHE A 698 -23.88 -0.85 10.22
C PHE A 698 -23.36 0.58 10.07
N GLY A 699 -24.15 1.60 10.39
CA GLY A 699 -23.73 3.02 10.28
C GLY A 699 -23.63 3.58 8.85
N GLY A 700 -24.09 2.84 7.83
CA GLY A 700 -24.11 3.27 6.42
C GLY A 700 -24.97 2.35 5.54
N GLY A 701 -25.31 2.80 4.33
CA GLY A 701 -26.17 2.07 3.40
C GLY A 701 -25.37 1.16 2.46
N VAL A 702 -25.91 -0.02 2.13
CA VAL A 702 -25.20 -0.99 1.28
C VAL A 702 -25.73 -0.91 -0.14
N LEU A 703 -24.86 -0.58 -1.10
CA LEU A 703 -25.23 -0.55 -2.51
C LEU A 703 -25.57 -1.98 -3.00
N ILE A 704 -26.79 -2.17 -3.50
CA ILE A 704 -27.25 -3.45 -4.06
C ILE A 704 -26.71 -3.58 -5.49
N TYR A 705 -27.02 -2.60 -6.33
CA TYR A 705 -26.50 -2.47 -7.70
C TYR A 705 -26.70 -1.04 -8.20
N TRP A 706 -26.08 -0.72 -9.33
CA TRP A 706 -26.32 0.52 -10.07
C TRP A 706 -26.41 0.25 -11.57
N ASP A 707 -27.10 1.12 -12.30
CA ASP A 707 -27.36 0.99 -13.73
C ASP A 707 -26.95 2.27 -14.49
N ASN A 708 -27.14 2.26 -15.81
CA ASN A 708 -26.92 3.38 -16.73
C ASN A 708 -28.23 4.02 -17.21
N ASP A 709 -29.37 3.69 -16.58
CA ASP A 709 -30.64 4.30 -16.92
C ASP A 709 -30.69 5.70 -16.32
N SER A 710 -30.55 6.71 -17.17
CA SER A 710 -30.57 8.11 -16.74
C SER A 710 -31.67 8.90 -17.46
N GLY A 711 -32.70 8.17 -17.89
CA GLY A 711 -33.88 8.70 -18.55
C GLY A 711 -33.70 8.81 -20.06
N HIS A 712 -33.72 10.03 -20.59
CA HIS A 712 -33.75 10.28 -22.05
C HIS A 712 -32.46 9.97 -22.81
N TYR A 713 -31.37 9.73 -22.09
CA TYR A 713 -30.12 9.26 -22.66
C TYR A 713 -29.59 8.19 -21.70
N LYS A 714 -28.87 7.21 -22.25
CA LYS A 714 -28.32 6.08 -21.51
C LYS A 714 -26.88 5.91 -21.97
N PRO A 715 -25.87 6.20 -21.14
CA PRO A 715 -24.47 5.99 -21.49
C PRO A 715 -24.23 4.54 -21.91
N THR A 716 -23.43 4.28 -22.94
CA THR A 716 -23.10 2.89 -23.29
C THR A 716 -22.19 2.27 -22.23
N GLU A 717 -22.15 0.95 -22.15
CA GLU A 717 -21.24 0.23 -21.25
C GLU A 717 -19.77 0.59 -21.53
N GLU A 718 -19.40 0.78 -22.79
CA GLU A 718 -18.07 1.27 -23.20
C GLU A 718 -17.79 2.69 -22.70
N GLU A 719 -18.78 3.60 -22.75
CA GLU A 719 -18.64 4.96 -22.21
C GLU A 719 -18.47 4.96 -20.69
N ILE A 720 -19.17 4.07 -19.99
CA ILE A 720 -19.04 3.87 -18.56
C ILE A 720 -17.67 3.32 -18.19
N LEU A 721 -17.21 2.26 -18.88
CA LEU A 721 -15.92 1.63 -18.62
C LEU A 721 -14.76 2.62 -18.82
N ASN A 722 -14.84 3.45 -19.85
CA ASN A 722 -13.83 4.48 -20.13
C ASN A 722 -13.81 5.61 -19.09
N ASN A 723 -14.96 5.92 -18.49
CA ASN A 723 -15.11 7.03 -17.55
C ASN A 723 -15.01 6.63 -16.07
N GLN A 724 -15.14 5.34 -15.76
CA GLN A 724 -15.05 4.78 -14.40
C GLN A 724 -13.63 4.29 -14.10
N THR A 725 -12.78 5.19 -13.60
CA THR A 725 -11.39 4.88 -13.23
C THR A 725 -10.99 5.55 -11.93
N GLY A 726 -10.01 4.99 -11.22
CA GLY A 726 -9.50 5.55 -9.96
C GLY A 726 -10.52 5.46 -8.83
N TYR A 727 -10.71 6.54 -8.08
CA TYR A 727 -11.65 6.57 -6.94
C TYR A 727 -13.11 6.30 -7.34
N LEU A 728 -13.52 6.65 -8.57
CA LEU A 728 -14.87 6.39 -9.07
C LEU A 728 -15.19 4.89 -9.16
N SER A 729 -14.22 4.03 -9.48
CA SER A 729 -14.45 2.58 -9.54
C SER A 729 -14.60 1.94 -8.15
N LYS A 730 -14.22 2.67 -7.08
CA LYS A 730 -14.54 2.29 -5.70
C LYS A 730 -16.01 2.64 -5.39
N ILE A 731 -16.45 3.87 -5.68
CA ILE A 731 -17.82 4.35 -5.39
C ILE A 731 -18.89 3.67 -6.26
N LEU A 732 -18.60 3.42 -7.54
CA LEU A 732 -19.52 2.77 -8.48
C LEU A 732 -18.80 1.55 -9.06
N PRO A 733 -18.73 0.42 -8.34
CA PRO A 733 -17.93 -0.72 -8.80
C PRO A 733 -18.62 -1.46 -9.96
N MET A 734 -17.85 -1.86 -10.99
CA MET A 734 -18.39 -2.67 -12.12
C MET A 734 -18.95 -4.01 -11.67
N SER A 735 -18.47 -4.58 -10.56
CA SER A 735 -19.01 -5.82 -9.99
C SER A 735 -20.48 -5.70 -9.56
N LYS A 736 -20.96 -4.47 -9.34
CA LYS A 736 -22.36 -4.16 -8.99
C LYS A 736 -23.07 -3.38 -10.11
N PHE A 737 -22.45 -3.23 -11.28
CA PHE A 737 -23.08 -2.57 -12.43
C PHE A 737 -24.02 -3.54 -13.15
N ARG A 738 -25.23 -3.08 -13.48
CA ARG A 738 -26.21 -3.82 -14.26
C ARG A 738 -26.66 -2.94 -15.43
N PRO A 739 -26.24 -3.23 -16.67
CA PRO A 739 -26.66 -2.44 -17.81
C PRO A 739 -28.18 -2.53 -17.98
N PHE A 740 -28.81 -1.39 -18.20
CA PHE A 740 -30.22 -1.27 -18.50
C PHE A 740 -30.40 -1.33 -20.02
N GLU A 741 -31.11 -2.36 -20.51
CA GLU A 741 -31.41 -2.56 -21.94
C GLU A 741 -32.37 -1.50 -22.52
#